data_AF-A0A518LLG2-F1
#
_entry.id   AF-A0A518LLG2-F1
#
_cell.length_a   1.000
_cell.length_b   1.000
_cell.length_c   1.000
_cell.angle_alpha   90.00
_cell.angle_beta   90.00
_cell.angle_gamma   90.00
#
_symmetry.space_group_name_H-M   'P 1'
#
loop_
_entity.id
_entity.type
_entity.pdbx_description
1 polymer ?
#
loop_
_entity_poly.entity_id
_entity_poly.type
_entity_poly.pdbx_seq_one_letter_code
_entity_poly.pdbx_strand_id
1 'polypeptide(L)'
;MILSRVFFVCAIGLTIGFSAASRADLILPDLPPESNALHLRTGKVVLEPAQSLHRLDPAAPGATIAEKGHFVIQLDGPLTSAREAALVQTGVTLGQYLPMYAYIVELPAGFNTPAQLTGLDFVRWVGAYEASWKLDPEIGMIAHSAPDRVALAEQDRLRLVVSLFEGADMNAALDQINALPAVVINTADDHAFGGAIELDMPAFAYQALADVKEVHYVAEVGDFLFRNDTNKWICQTNINGSTTIWDNGIRGEGQIGGLIDGAVRQDHCSFADPGGNPIGPAHRKFEAYVGAAGSNGHGTHVAGTFVGNEQPISGGTTYRGMAYMAKLVANRTSVSTSNVNTLLTQDHNLGARVHSNSWGWDGSQTYIQASRDIDLFSRTNEESLVLVAVTNQNAVVYQPENAKNCIGVALLNDAPSESQCFAAGRATTNDGRRKPELLAPGCSTWSSNSGTTCGFTNSGYSGTSMATPVISGCGLLTRQYFMNGYYPTGAAVGGNAFTPSAALVKAILMNSGRDVTGIAGFPSNNEGWGRVTLDDALYFAGDARKLIVLDDIRNNVGLTTGQSKAYNVNVTAGMSLKVSLVWTEPAAAVNANPAYINDLNLTVAGPGGTYLGNNFASGQSATGGSADFRNNVEQVYLLTPAAGTYTITVNALAVNAAGSPQGFAAVVTGNVIPTPQQPDCDQSGGFDLALDTACFVDVLLGINTNPASQAVVDMDGNTFNNGQDIQQWIDCVVNNNCN
;
A
#
# COMPACT_ATOMS: atom_id res chain seq x y z
N MET A 1 -55.49 7.81 55.62
CA MET A 1 -54.34 8.48 56.28
C MET A 1 -53.49 9.09 55.16
N ILE A 2 -53.66 10.39 54.87
CA ILE A 2 -52.73 11.48 55.23
C ILE A 2 -51.46 11.43 54.33
N LEU A 3 -51.07 12.41 53.50
CA LEU A 3 -51.51 13.79 53.26
C LEU A 3 -50.91 14.29 51.90
N SER A 4 -51.65 15.16 51.20
CA SER A 4 -51.30 16.34 50.34
C SER A 4 -49.86 16.55 49.83
N ARG A 5 -49.59 16.77 48.53
CA ARG A 5 -49.83 17.97 47.66
C ARG A 5 -49.25 19.28 48.19
N VAL A 6 -48.56 20.04 47.31
CA VAL A 6 -48.57 21.52 47.05
C VAL A 6 -47.28 21.88 46.27
N PHE A 7 -47.17 22.80 45.29
CA PHE A 7 -48.00 23.43 44.24
C PHE A 7 -47.12 24.55 43.62
N PHE A 8 -47.45 24.99 42.39
CA PHE A 8 -47.16 26.32 41.78
C PHE A 8 -45.73 26.63 41.28
N VAL A 9 -45.45 27.36 40.18
CA VAL A 9 -46.10 27.77 38.91
C VAL A 9 -45.26 28.92 38.32
N CYS A 10 -45.38 29.10 37.00
CA CYS A 10 -45.15 30.31 36.19
C CYS A 10 -43.76 30.64 35.63
N ALA A 11 -43.80 30.72 34.30
CA ALA A 11 -42.88 31.36 33.37
C ALA A 11 -42.72 32.86 33.63
N ILE A 12 -41.62 33.42 33.11
CA ILE A 12 -41.58 34.67 32.31
C ILE A 12 -40.23 34.66 31.57
N GLY A 13 -40.28 34.87 30.26
CA GLY A 13 -39.11 35.12 29.44
C GLY A 13 -38.62 36.56 29.58
N LEU A 14 -37.31 36.76 29.44
CA LEU A 14 -36.75 38.04 29.05
C LEU A 14 -35.51 37.80 28.18
N THR A 15 -35.66 38.03 26.89
CA THR A 15 -34.58 38.14 25.90
C THR A 15 -33.96 39.53 25.99
N ILE A 16 -32.66 39.64 26.28
CA ILE A 16 -31.78 40.67 25.70
C ILE A 16 -30.37 40.08 25.55
N GLY A 17 -29.85 40.10 24.34
CA GLY A 17 -28.52 39.60 23.99
C GLY A 17 -27.42 40.66 23.99
N PHE A 18 -26.23 40.12 23.74
CA PHE A 18 -24.94 40.72 23.37
C PHE A 18 -24.09 41.35 24.49
N SER A 19 -23.01 40.67 24.86
CA SER A 19 -21.66 41.08 24.41
C SER A 19 -20.58 40.03 24.68
N ALA A 20 -19.71 39.89 23.69
CA ALA A 20 -18.31 39.45 23.70
C ALA A 20 -17.90 38.10 24.34
N ALA A 21 -17.44 37.21 23.46
CA ALA A 21 -16.71 36.01 23.77
C ALA A 21 -15.37 36.29 24.48
N SER A 22 -15.02 35.42 25.44
CA SER A 22 -13.63 34.95 25.56
C SER A 22 -13.61 33.52 26.12
N ARG A 23 -12.83 32.68 25.42
CA ARG A 23 -12.36 31.32 25.72
C ARG A 23 -12.95 30.60 26.94
N ALA A 24 -13.73 29.56 26.66
CA ALA A 24 -13.83 28.43 27.59
C ALA A 24 -12.52 27.63 27.51
N ASP A 25 -11.86 27.49 28.65
CA ASP A 25 -10.78 26.54 28.87
C ASP A 25 -11.26 25.13 28.52
N LEU A 26 -10.61 24.52 27.54
CA LEU A 26 -10.71 23.09 27.28
C LEU A 26 -9.91 22.40 28.38
N ILE A 27 -10.57 22.12 29.50
CA ILE A 27 -10.11 21.13 30.49
C ILE A 27 -10.11 19.79 29.75
N LEU A 28 -8.92 19.35 29.31
CA LEU A 28 -8.73 17.97 28.89
C LEU A 28 -8.93 17.06 30.12
N PRO A 29 -9.65 15.92 29.97
CA PRO A 29 -9.97 15.06 31.10
C PRO A 29 -8.71 14.38 31.65
N ASP A 30 -8.81 13.97 32.92
CA ASP A 30 -7.83 13.19 33.67
C ASP A 30 -7.19 12.07 32.84
N LEU A 31 -5.89 11.88 33.11
CA LEU A 31 -5.01 10.88 32.52
C LEU A 31 -5.59 9.43 32.51
N PRO A 32 -5.29 8.61 31.47
CA PRO A 32 -5.70 7.20 31.42
C PRO A 32 -5.15 6.37 32.61
N PRO A 33 -5.74 5.19 32.91
CA PRO A 33 -5.47 4.39 34.12
C PRO A 33 -4.04 3.81 34.26
N GLU A 34 -3.16 3.96 33.27
CA GLU A 34 -1.72 3.58 33.35
C GLU A 34 -0.75 4.77 33.32
N SER A 35 -1.20 5.96 33.75
CA SER A 35 -0.40 7.20 33.72
C SER A 35 0.75 7.29 34.74
N ASN A 36 0.96 6.28 35.57
CA ASN A 36 2.06 6.22 36.54
C ASN A 36 3.26 5.41 36.03
N ALA A 37 3.40 5.15 34.73
CA ALA A 37 4.53 4.38 34.22
C ALA A 37 5.11 4.96 32.92
N LEU A 38 6.43 4.83 32.77
CA LEU A 38 7.11 4.97 31.48
C LEU A 38 7.09 3.61 30.78
N HIS A 39 6.77 3.61 29.50
CA HIS A 39 6.88 2.44 28.62
C HIS A 39 8.12 2.63 27.76
N LEU A 40 9.27 2.19 28.28
CA LEU A 40 10.54 2.27 27.59
C LEU A 40 10.79 0.98 26.81
N ARG A 41 11.73 1.02 25.87
CA ARG A 41 12.20 -0.17 25.15
C ARG A 41 12.76 -1.24 26.09
N THR A 42 13.34 -0.82 27.22
CA THR A 42 13.86 -1.66 28.29
C THR A 42 12.78 -2.24 29.22
N GLY A 43 11.51 -1.85 29.03
CA GLY A 43 10.38 -2.35 29.79
C GLY A 43 9.55 -1.25 30.46
N LYS A 44 8.55 -1.68 31.25
CA LYS A 44 7.68 -0.80 32.02
C LYS A 44 8.38 -0.33 33.29
N VAL A 45 8.50 0.97 33.48
CA VAL A 45 9.04 1.60 34.70
C VAL A 45 7.91 2.30 35.44
N VAL A 46 7.55 1.84 36.62
CA VAL A 46 6.50 2.47 37.43
C VAL A 46 7.09 3.67 38.18
N LEU A 47 6.57 4.86 37.90
CA LEU A 47 6.92 6.14 38.52
C LEU A 47 6.08 6.35 39.78
N GLU A 48 6.44 5.65 40.85
CA GLU A 48 5.74 5.76 42.12
C GLU A 48 5.91 7.17 42.72
N PRO A 49 4.85 7.96 42.89
CA PRO A 49 4.97 9.35 43.34
C PRO A 49 5.67 9.48 44.71
N ALA A 50 5.50 8.49 45.59
CA ALA A 50 6.14 8.44 46.90
C ALA A 50 7.69 8.30 46.84
N GLN A 51 8.24 7.84 45.72
CA GLN A 51 9.68 7.65 45.52
C GLN A 51 10.33 8.87 44.84
N SER A 52 9.57 9.93 44.59
CA SER A 52 10.10 11.07 43.84
C SER A 52 11.03 11.97 44.67
N LEU A 53 12.13 12.38 44.05
CA LEU A 53 13.14 13.27 44.65
C LEU A 53 12.58 14.65 45.08
N HIS A 54 11.54 15.17 44.42
CA HIS A 54 10.94 16.46 44.79
C HIS A 54 10.06 16.38 46.05
N ARG A 55 9.82 15.18 46.59
CA ARG A 55 9.00 14.95 47.80
C ARG A 55 9.81 14.59 49.03
N LEU A 56 11.13 14.55 48.92
CA LEU A 56 12.03 14.35 50.05
C LEU A 56 11.98 15.56 51.00
N ASP A 57 12.39 15.38 52.26
CA ASP A 57 12.74 16.51 53.12
C ASP A 57 13.90 17.27 52.43
N PRO A 58 13.86 18.62 52.31
CA PRO A 58 14.95 19.39 51.73
C PRO A 58 16.34 19.12 52.33
N ALA A 59 16.39 18.65 53.60
CA ALA A 59 17.62 18.27 54.29
C ALA A 59 17.97 16.77 54.18
N ALA A 60 17.14 15.95 53.54
CA ALA A 60 17.39 14.52 53.38
C ALA A 60 18.56 14.24 52.41
N PRO A 61 19.31 13.14 52.63
CA PRO A 61 20.25 12.65 51.63
C PRO A 61 19.56 12.41 50.28
N GLY A 62 20.16 12.91 49.20
CA GLY A 62 19.61 12.80 47.84
C GLY A 62 18.63 13.91 47.44
N ALA A 63 18.25 14.82 48.34
CA ALA A 63 17.42 15.98 48.01
C ALA A 63 18.15 17.03 47.14
N THR A 64 19.47 17.13 47.29
CA THR A 64 20.33 17.99 46.46
C THR A 64 21.13 17.16 45.47
N ILE A 65 21.04 17.52 44.19
CA ILE A 65 21.81 16.92 43.10
C ILE A 65 23.30 17.23 43.29
N ALA A 66 24.11 16.19 43.49
CA ALA A 66 25.54 16.36 43.79
C ALA A 66 26.35 16.82 42.57
N GLU A 67 26.04 16.28 41.40
CA GLU A 67 26.67 16.61 40.13
C GLU A 67 25.62 16.84 39.06
N LYS A 68 25.94 17.71 38.10
CA LYS A 68 25.11 17.94 36.92
C LYS A 68 24.79 16.60 36.23
N GLY A 69 23.54 16.36 35.87
CA GLY A 69 23.15 15.10 35.23
C GLY A 69 21.74 15.10 34.63
N HIS A 70 21.37 13.96 34.04
CA HIS A 70 20.09 13.75 33.36
C HIS A 70 19.09 13.05 34.29
N PHE A 71 17.87 13.59 34.32
CA PHE A 71 16.76 13.16 35.16
C PHE A 71 15.50 13.03 34.31
N VAL A 72 14.46 12.44 34.86
CA VAL A 72 13.13 12.45 34.26
C VAL A 72 12.17 13.20 35.16
N ILE A 73 11.43 14.15 34.58
CA ILE A 73 10.31 14.83 35.22
C ILE A 73 9.02 14.37 34.55
N GLN A 74 8.07 13.84 35.34
CA GLN A 74 6.71 13.56 34.89
C GLN A 74 5.76 14.67 35.37
N LEU A 75 4.91 15.14 34.47
CA LEU A 75 3.86 16.11 34.76
C LEU A 75 2.51 15.42 34.95
N ASP A 76 1.59 16.10 35.63
CA ASP A 76 0.19 15.66 35.78
C ASP A 76 -0.67 15.84 34.52
N GLY A 77 -0.11 16.43 33.47
CA GLY A 77 -0.82 16.87 32.28
C GLY A 77 0.13 17.47 31.23
N PRO A 78 -0.41 17.95 30.09
CA PRO A 78 0.39 18.53 29.02
C PRO A 78 1.33 19.67 29.48
N LEU A 79 2.48 19.81 28.82
CA LEU A 79 3.39 20.94 29.00
C LEU A 79 2.83 22.16 28.25
N THR A 80 2.18 23.07 28.98
CA THR A 80 1.78 24.38 28.44
C THR A 80 2.93 25.37 28.52
N SER A 81 2.92 26.43 27.72
CA SER A 81 3.97 27.46 27.75
C SER A 81 4.15 28.09 29.14
N ALA A 82 3.09 28.16 29.96
CA ALA A 82 3.17 28.63 31.34
C ALA A 82 3.88 27.62 32.26
N ARG A 83 3.60 26.31 32.11
CA ARG A 83 4.25 25.23 32.86
C ARG A 83 5.73 25.10 32.48
N GLU A 84 6.03 25.22 31.19
CA GLU A 84 7.40 25.27 30.66
C GLU A 84 8.20 26.44 31.25
N ALA A 85 7.65 27.65 31.18
CA ALA A 85 8.31 28.83 31.75
C ALA A 85 8.53 28.69 33.27
N ALA A 86 7.57 28.09 33.99
CA ALA A 86 7.70 27.84 35.42
C ALA A 86 8.81 26.82 35.73
N LEU A 87 8.91 25.71 34.99
CA LEU A 87 10.00 24.74 35.15
C LEU A 87 11.36 25.38 34.89
N VAL A 88 11.52 26.09 33.78
CA VAL A 88 12.78 26.74 33.40
C VAL A 88 13.23 27.76 34.44
N GLN A 89 12.31 28.52 35.04
CA GLN A 89 12.61 29.48 36.12
C GLN A 89 13.21 28.84 37.37
N THR A 90 12.95 27.56 37.62
CA THR A 90 13.54 26.84 38.77
C THR A 90 15.00 26.43 38.55
N GLY A 91 15.49 26.52 37.30
CA GLY A 91 16.80 26.04 36.88
C GLY A 91 16.78 24.67 36.20
N VAL A 92 15.60 24.13 35.87
CA VAL A 92 15.46 22.91 35.04
C VAL A 92 15.74 23.26 33.58
N THR A 93 16.61 22.48 32.94
CA THR A 93 16.75 22.53 31.48
C THR A 93 15.92 21.40 30.87
N LEU A 94 14.88 21.75 30.12
CA LEU A 94 14.02 20.78 29.46
C LEU A 94 14.72 20.16 28.24
N GLY A 95 14.65 18.84 28.12
CA GLY A 95 15.13 18.09 26.98
C GLY A 95 14.00 17.29 26.31
N GLN A 96 14.32 16.06 25.90
CA GLN A 96 13.45 15.24 25.07
C GLN A 96 12.20 14.72 25.80
N TYR A 97 11.11 14.56 25.07
CA TYR A 97 9.86 14.00 25.56
C TYR A 97 9.93 12.47 25.75
N LEU A 98 9.37 11.99 26.85
CA LEU A 98 9.02 10.60 27.10
C LEU A 98 7.49 10.46 27.21
N PRO A 99 6.90 9.31 26.83
CA PRO A 99 5.46 9.09 26.94
C PRO A 99 4.87 9.44 28.32
N MET A 100 3.58 9.79 28.35
CA MET A 100 2.84 10.14 29.57
C MET A 100 3.33 11.44 30.25
N TYR A 101 3.52 12.49 29.44
CA TYR A 101 3.91 13.83 29.90
C TYR A 101 5.22 13.83 30.73
N ALA A 102 6.12 12.91 30.41
CA ALA A 102 7.43 12.85 31.01
C ALA A 102 8.46 13.50 30.08
N TYR A 103 9.53 14.03 30.65
CA TYR A 103 10.58 14.71 29.92
C TYR A 103 11.91 14.31 30.53
N ILE A 104 12.89 13.99 29.68
CA ILE A 104 14.29 13.98 30.07
C ILE A 104 14.67 15.44 30.31
N VAL A 105 15.25 15.71 31.45
CA VAL A 105 15.71 17.05 31.83
C VAL A 105 17.15 16.98 32.31
N GLU A 106 17.83 18.12 32.26
CA GLU A 106 19.13 18.28 32.86
C GLU A 106 18.99 19.15 34.12
N LEU A 107 19.50 18.63 35.25
CA LEU A 107 19.53 19.34 36.53
C LEU A 107 20.99 19.71 36.87
N PRO A 108 21.27 20.97 37.27
CA PRO A 108 22.62 21.40 37.62
C PRO A 108 23.07 20.85 38.97
N ALA A 109 24.39 20.83 39.20
CA ALA A 109 24.95 20.54 40.51
C ALA A 109 24.45 21.56 41.55
N GLY A 110 24.09 21.09 42.74
CA GLY A 110 23.51 21.90 43.81
C GLY A 110 21.99 22.10 43.70
N PHE A 111 21.32 21.54 42.68
CA PHE A 111 19.87 21.64 42.55
C PHE A 111 19.17 20.86 43.68
N ASN A 112 18.49 21.52 44.61
CA ASN A 112 17.67 20.91 45.65
C ASN A 112 16.24 20.66 45.13
N THR A 113 15.93 19.42 44.75
CA THR A 113 14.68 19.08 44.06
C THR A 113 13.43 19.42 44.87
N PRO A 114 13.34 19.17 46.20
CA PRO A 114 12.19 19.63 46.98
C PRO A 114 12.09 21.16 47.02
N ALA A 115 13.17 21.87 47.33
CA ALA A 115 13.12 23.32 47.52
C ALA A 115 12.85 24.09 46.21
N GLN A 116 13.42 23.68 45.09
CA GLN A 116 13.29 24.41 43.81
C GLN A 116 12.00 24.09 43.06
N LEU A 117 11.45 22.88 43.21
CA LEU A 117 10.19 22.50 42.58
C LEU A 117 8.98 22.70 43.51
N THR A 118 9.21 23.27 44.70
CA THR A 118 8.14 23.66 45.64
C THR A 118 7.15 24.60 44.95
N GLY A 119 5.86 24.25 45.01
CA GLY A 119 4.77 25.05 44.45
C GLY A 119 4.48 24.81 42.96
N LEU A 120 5.21 23.90 42.31
CA LEU A 120 4.85 23.39 40.99
C LEU A 120 3.98 22.13 41.15
N ASP A 121 2.71 22.31 41.54
CA ASP A 121 1.79 21.19 41.84
C ASP A 121 1.56 20.25 40.65
N PHE A 122 1.85 20.73 39.43
CA PHE A 122 1.76 19.95 38.20
C PHE A 122 2.96 19.00 37.98
N VAL A 123 4.02 19.09 38.79
CA VAL A 123 5.13 18.13 38.78
C VAL A 123 4.74 16.92 39.61
N ARG A 124 4.53 15.80 38.92
CA ARG A 124 4.06 14.55 39.54
C ARG A 124 5.20 13.71 40.09
N TRP A 125 6.29 13.61 39.34
CA TRP A 125 7.44 12.77 39.67
C TRP A 125 8.74 13.34 39.09
N VAL A 126 9.85 13.07 39.77
CA VAL A 126 11.23 13.45 39.47
C VAL A 126 12.14 12.34 40.00
N GLY A 127 13.06 11.85 39.17
CA GLY A 127 14.07 10.86 39.53
C GLY A 127 15.18 10.78 38.49
N ALA A 128 16.26 10.06 38.83
CA ALA A 128 17.42 9.92 37.96
C ALA A 128 17.07 9.17 36.67
N TYR A 129 17.76 9.48 35.57
CA TYR A 129 17.74 8.63 34.38
C TYR A 129 18.67 7.43 34.61
N GLU A 130 18.08 6.25 34.85
CA GLU A 130 18.82 5.08 35.32
C GLU A 130 19.67 4.44 34.21
N ALA A 131 20.85 3.91 34.57
CA ALA A 131 21.73 3.20 33.64
C ALA A 131 21.05 1.98 32.99
N SER A 132 20.15 1.33 33.72
CA SER A 132 19.36 0.18 33.23
C SER A 132 18.42 0.54 32.07
N TRP A 133 18.18 1.81 31.80
CA TRP A 133 17.32 2.27 30.70
C TRP A 133 18.10 2.50 29.40
N LYS A 134 19.43 2.54 29.47
CA LYS A 134 20.30 2.96 28.37
C LYS A 134 20.65 1.85 27.39
N LEU A 135 20.40 0.58 27.68
CA LEU A 135 20.83 -0.54 26.82
C LEU A 135 19.61 -1.24 26.22
N ASP A 136 19.59 -1.43 24.90
CA ASP A 136 18.55 -2.25 24.25
C ASP A 136 18.64 -3.71 24.75
N PRO A 137 17.52 -4.31 25.24
CA PRO A 137 17.51 -5.68 25.71
C PRO A 137 17.84 -6.72 24.62
N GLU A 138 17.81 -6.35 23.34
CA GLU A 138 18.10 -7.24 22.21
C GLU A 138 19.55 -7.15 21.70
N ILE A 139 20.44 -6.41 22.36
CA ILE A 139 21.88 -6.40 22.01
C ILE A 139 22.44 -7.83 22.09
N GLY A 140 23.07 -8.28 21.00
CA GLY A 140 23.62 -9.63 20.84
C GLY A 140 22.58 -10.68 20.46
N MET A 141 21.33 -10.28 20.21
CA MET A 141 20.25 -11.18 19.77
C MET A 141 19.94 -11.03 18.28
N ILE A 142 20.50 -10.02 17.60
CA ILE A 142 20.22 -9.73 16.19
C ILE A 142 21.03 -10.68 15.31
N ALA A 143 20.35 -11.41 14.42
CA ALA A 143 21.01 -12.20 13.39
C ALA A 143 21.43 -11.31 12.21
N HIS A 144 22.72 -11.35 11.85
CA HIS A 144 23.28 -10.57 10.75
C HIS A 144 23.54 -11.41 9.50
N SER A 145 23.44 -10.75 8.35
CA SER A 145 23.55 -11.29 7.00
C SER A 145 24.57 -10.52 6.14
N ALA A 146 24.87 -9.26 6.47
CA ALA A 146 25.92 -8.48 5.81
C ALA A 146 27.32 -9.11 6.08
N PRO A 147 28.17 -9.33 5.06
CA PRO A 147 29.42 -10.09 5.22
C PRO A 147 30.38 -9.53 6.28
N ASP A 148 30.48 -8.21 6.41
CA ASP A 148 31.31 -7.56 7.43
C ASP A 148 30.73 -7.75 8.84
N ARG A 149 29.40 -7.76 8.97
CA ARG A 149 28.69 -8.00 10.23
C ARG A 149 28.76 -9.45 10.68
N VAL A 150 28.68 -10.40 9.75
CA VAL A 150 28.90 -11.83 10.02
C VAL A 150 30.34 -12.06 10.50
N ALA A 151 31.33 -11.50 9.80
CA ALA A 151 32.73 -11.63 10.18
C ALA A 151 33.05 -10.98 11.55
N LEU A 152 32.32 -9.92 11.93
CA LEU A 152 32.44 -9.28 13.23
C LEU A 152 31.86 -10.16 14.35
N ALA A 153 30.68 -10.76 14.12
CA ALA A 153 30.02 -11.67 15.05
C ALA A 153 30.83 -12.96 15.28
N GLU A 154 31.49 -13.50 14.23
CA GLU A 154 32.41 -14.65 14.34
C GLU A 154 33.61 -14.38 15.27
N GLN A 155 33.91 -13.12 15.58
CA GLN A 155 34.96 -12.69 16.49
C GLN A 155 34.43 -12.35 17.89
N ASP A 156 33.19 -12.72 18.23
CA ASP A 156 32.48 -12.33 19.46
C ASP A 156 32.45 -10.80 19.68
N ARG A 157 32.33 -10.05 18.59
CA ARG A 157 32.22 -8.58 18.60
C ARG A 157 30.86 -8.13 18.08
N LEU A 158 30.39 -7.02 18.64
CA LEU A 158 29.14 -6.36 18.27
C LEU A 158 29.45 -5.02 17.62
N ARG A 159 28.59 -4.59 16.69
CA ARG A 159 28.56 -3.21 16.21
C ARG A 159 27.36 -2.51 16.79
N LEU A 160 27.61 -1.47 17.56
CA LEU A 160 26.61 -0.74 18.34
C LEU A 160 26.54 0.71 17.87
N VAL A 161 25.35 1.30 18.00
CA VAL A 161 25.15 2.74 17.95
C VAL A 161 24.87 3.24 19.36
N VAL A 162 25.62 4.26 19.76
CA VAL A 162 25.53 4.93 21.05
C VAL A 162 24.99 6.34 20.80
N SER A 163 23.73 6.56 21.16
CA SER A 163 23.09 7.88 21.13
C SER A 163 23.41 8.63 22.42
N LEU A 164 23.81 9.89 22.27
CA LEU A 164 24.12 10.78 23.38
C LEU A 164 22.90 11.63 23.77
N PHE A 165 22.90 12.16 24.99
CA PHE A 165 21.91 13.15 25.39
C PHE A 165 22.04 14.45 24.57
N GLU A 166 20.93 15.18 24.43
CA GLU A 166 20.92 16.49 23.76
C GLU A 166 21.86 17.46 24.47
N GLY A 167 22.80 18.06 23.73
CA GLY A 167 23.81 18.97 24.28
C GLY A 167 24.94 18.31 25.06
N ALA A 168 25.03 16.97 25.07
CA ALA A 168 26.16 16.26 25.67
C ALA A 168 27.48 16.54 24.94
N ASP A 169 28.60 16.50 25.67
CA ASP A 169 29.93 16.72 25.10
C ASP A 169 30.41 15.46 24.37
N MET A 170 30.37 15.51 23.04
CA MET A 170 30.82 14.43 22.16
C MET A 170 32.27 14.00 22.44
N ASN A 171 33.18 14.93 22.76
CA ASN A 171 34.57 14.59 23.02
C ASN A 171 34.72 13.86 24.35
N ALA A 172 34.00 14.30 25.38
CA ALA A 172 33.99 13.62 26.68
C ALA A 172 33.40 12.21 26.59
N ALA A 173 32.38 12.02 25.75
CA ALA A 173 31.82 10.70 25.45
C ALA A 173 32.84 9.81 24.74
N LEU A 174 33.48 10.31 23.69
CA LEU A 174 34.52 9.58 22.94
C LEU A 174 35.72 9.20 23.83
N ASP A 175 36.18 10.09 24.70
CA ASP A 175 37.29 9.83 25.63
C ASP A 175 36.96 8.68 26.60
N GLN A 176 35.75 8.69 27.19
CA GLN A 176 35.29 7.63 28.07
C GLN A 176 35.09 6.30 27.34
N ILE A 177 34.49 6.33 26.15
CA ILE A 177 34.23 5.14 25.34
C ILE A 177 35.54 4.52 24.84
N ASN A 178 36.52 5.32 24.42
CA ASN A 178 37.84 4.83 23.99
C ASN A 178 38.65 4.20 25.13
N ALA A 179 38.34 4.52 26.39
CA ALA A 179 38.95 3.88 27.55
C ALA A 179 38.39 2.47 27.83
N LEU A 180 37.29 2.08 27.18
CA LEU A 180 36.70 0.75 27.32
C LEU A 180 37.49 -0.31 26.52
N PRO A 181 37.43 -1.60 26.93
CA PRO A 181 38.25 -2.64 26.33
C PRO A 181 37.96 -2.87 24.84
N ALA A 182 38.99 -2.75 24.00
CA ALA A 182 38.97 -3.13 22.58
C ALA A 182 37.84 -2.50 21.74
N VAL A 183 37.47 -1.26 22.07
CA VAL A 183 36.55 -0.46 21.27
C VAL A 183 37.26 0.05 20.01
N VAL A 184 36.54 0.00 18.88
CA VAL A 184 36.92 0.65 17.63
C VAL A 184 35.78 1.56 17.23
N ILE A 185 36.02 2.87 17.21
CA ILE A 185 35.02 3.83 16.72
C ILE A 185 35.02 3.80 15.20
N ASN A 186 33.86 3.55 14.60
CA ASN A 186 33.68 3.53 13.14
C ASN A 186 33.32 4.92 12.62
N THR A 187 32.35 5.57 13.26
CA THR A 187 31.93 6.94 12.96
C THR A 187 31.38 7.62 14.21
N ALA A 188 31.48 8.94 14.25
CA ALA A 188 30.83 9.79 15.25
C ALA A 188 30.24 10.99 14.53
N ASP A 189 28.97 11.27 14.77
CA ASP A 189 28.26 12.39 14.16
C ASP A 189 27.58 13.21 15.27
N ASP A 190 27.83 14.51 15.27
CA ASP A 190 27.26 15.41 16.26
C ASP A 190 26.10 16.18 15.64
N HIS A 191 24.93 16.11 16.27
CA HIS A 191 23.72 16.68 15.73
C HIS A 191 22.82 17.28 16.81
N ALA A 192 21.95 18.20 16.38
CA ALA A 192 21.18 19.09 17.26
C ALA A 192 20.31 18.38 18.32
N PHE A 193 19.96 17.10 18.14
CA PHE A 193 19.15 16.30 19.06
C PHE A 193 19.96 15.28 19.90
N GLY A 194 21.28 15.49 20.05
CA GLY A 194 22.21 14.65 20.81
C GLY A 194 22.97 13.68 19.90
N GLY A 195 24.29 13.84 19.76
CA GLY A 195 25.09 13.11 18.76
C GLY A 195 25.06 11.58 18.87
N ALA A 196 25.53 10.89 17.83
CA ALA A 196 25.56 9.43 17.74
C ALA A 196 26.97 8.91 17.42
N ILE A 197 27.36 7.82 18.05
CA ILE A 197 28.65 7.15 17.86
C ILE A 197 28.41 5.71 17.45
N GLU A 198 28.90 5.31 16.27
CA GLU A 198 28.92 3.90 15.86
C GLU A 198 30.28 3.29 16.18
N LEU A 199 30.27 2.14 16.85
CA LEU A 199 31.49 1.48 17.30
C LEU A 199 31.39 -0.04 17.24
N ASP A 200 32.55 -0.69 17.17
CA ASP A 200 32.71 -2.13 17.34
C ASP A 200 33.36 -2.43 18.68
N MET A 201 32.83 -3.40 19.43
CA MET A 201 33.41 -3.80 20.72
C MET A 201 33.14 -5.28 21.06
N PRO A 202 33.88 -5.89 22.01
CA PRO A 202 33.58 -7.25 22.45
C PRO A 202 32.20 -7.37 23.09
N ALA A 203 31.48 -8.46 22.78
CA ALA A 203 30.11 -8.69 23.26
C ALA A 203 29.99 -8.77 24.78
N PHE A 204 31.06 -9.10 25.51
CA PHE A 204 31.02 -9.15 26.98
C PHE A 204 31.15 -7.77 27.66
N ALA A 205 31.45 -6.71 26.90
CA ALA A 205 31.86 -5.41 27.46
C ALA A 205 30.83 -4.28 27.26
N TYR A 206 29.76 -4.50 26.48
CA TYR A 206 28.83 -3.42 26.11
C TYR A 206 28.09 -2.80 27.30
N GLN A 207 27.94 -3.53 28.40
CA GLN A 207 27.24 -3.04 29.60
C GLN A 207 27.91 -1.79 30.19
N ALA A 208 29.23 -1.66 30.03
CA ALA A 208 29.99 -0.50 30.51
C ALA A 208 29.62 0.82 29.79
N LEU A 209 28.98 0.75 28.62
CA LEU A 209 28.49 1.94 27.91
C LEU A 209 27.37 2.65 28.68
N ALA A 210 26.63 1.93 29.53
CA ALA A 210 25.57 2.53 30.36
C ALA A 210 26.13 3.50 31.43
N ASP A 211 27.37 3.28 31.87
CA ASP A 211 28.04 4.08 32.89
C ASP A 211 28.60 5.40 32.34
N VAL A 212 28.68 5.56 31.01
CA VAL A 212 29.10 6.80 30.36
C VAL A 212 28.01 7.86 30.54
N LYS A 213 28.38 9.01 31.10
CA LYS A 213 27.43 10.05 31.54
C LYS A 213 26.64 10.66 30.37
N GLU A 214 27.31 10.81 29.24
CA GLU A 214 26.81 11.42 28.01
C GLU A 214 25.86 10.49 27.25
N VAL A 215 25.88 9.18 27.52
CA VAL A 215 25.09 8.17 26.80
C VAL A 215 23.64 8.21 27.23
N HIS A 216 22.76 8.44 26.25
CA HIS A 216 21.31 8.32 26.38
C HIS A 216 20.84 6.90 26.10
N TYR A 217 21.28 6.29 24.99
CA TYR A 217 20.82 4.96 24.60
C TYR A 217 21.85 4.22 23.74
N VAL A 218 21.88 2.89 23.84
CA VAL A 218 22.75 1.99 23.10
C VAL A 218 21.90 0.91 22.47
N ALA A 219 22.07 0.69 21.17
CA ALA A 219 21.42 -0.39 20.44
C ALA A 219 22.42 -1.06 19.50
N GLU A 220 22.16 -2.33 19.15
CA GLU A 220 22.90 -3.00 18.10
C GLU A 220 22.49 -2.45 16.72
N VAL A 221 23.48 -2.17 15.87
CA VAL A 221 23.23 -1.62 14.53
C VAL A 221 22.62 -2.72 13.67
N GLY A 222 21.46 -2.50 13.05
CA GLY A 222 20.86 -3.47 12.12
C GLY A 222 21.58 -3.55 10.76
N ASP A 223 21.32 -4.63 10.01
CA ASP A 223 21.71 -4.70 8.60
C ASP A 223 20.78 -3.79 7.77
N PHE A 224 21.33 -2.70 7.25
CA PHE A 224 20.62 -1.91 6.26
C PHE A 224 20.69 -2.61 4.90
N LEU A 225 19.67 -3.40 4.59
CA LEU A 225 19.53 -4.08 3.29
C LEU A 225 19.13 -3.10 2.18
N PHE A 226 19.51 -3.42 0.95
CA PHE A 226 19.26 -2.58 -0.23
C PHE A 226 17.80 -2.72 -0.74
N ARG A 227 16.97 -1.68 -0.54
CA ARG A 227 15.49 -1.74 -0.65
C ARG A 227 14.85 -1.58 -2.04
N ASN A 228 15.61 -1.73 -3.12
CA ASN A 228 15.06 -1.91 -4.49
C ASN A 228 15.38 -3.27 -5.07
N ASP A 229 16.43 -3.91 -4.55
CA ASP A 229 16.65 -5.33 -4.74
C ASP A 229 15.54 -6.16 -4.06
N THR A 230 14.70 -5.54 -3.22
CA THR A 230 13.61 -6.20 -2.51
C THR A 230 12.25 -6.09 -3.19
N ASN A 231 11.94 -4.94 -3.80
CA ASN A 231 10.70 -4.73 -4.58
C ASN A 231 10.43 -5.84 -5.59
N LYS A 232 11.49 -6.35 -6.24
CA LYS A 232 11.40 -7.42 -7.23
C LYS A 232 10.76 -8.69 -6.66
N TRP A 233 11.01 -9.07 -5.41
CA TRP A 233 10.41 -10.27 -4.82
C TRP A 233 9.19 -9.94 -3.96
N ILE A 234 9.11 -8.74 -3.36
CA ILE A 234 7.97 -8.34 -2.52
C ILE A 234 6.66 -8.34 -3.29
N CYS A 235 6.63 -7.68 -4.46
CA CYS A 235 5.40 -7.58 -5.24
C CYS A 235 5.14 -8.82 -6.11
N GLN A 236 6.06 -9.78 -6.14
CA GLN A 236 5.86 -11.08 -6.76
C GLN A 236 5.31 -12.06 -5.73
N THR A 237 6.08 -12.39 -4.69
CA THR A 237 5.78 -13.48 -3.74
C THR A 237 5.76 -13.04 -2.28
N ASN A 238 6.41 -11.91 -1.96
CA ASN A 238 6.74 -11.51 -0.60
C ASN A 238 7.58 -12.54 0.20
N ILE A 239 8.34 -13.38 -0.52
CA ILE A 239 9.33 -14.29 0.05
C ILE A 239 10.70 -13.77 -0.39
N ASN A 240 11.61 -13.59 0.58
CA ASN A 240 12.92 -12.97 0.33
C ASN A 240 13.65 -13.64 -0.85
N GLY A 241 14.00 -12.83 -1.85
CA GLY A 241 14.71 -13.27 -3.07
C GLY A 241 13.88 -14.04 -4.09
N SER A 242 12.62 -14.39 -3.80
CA SER A 242 11.79 -15.22 -4.68
C SER A 242 11.09 -14.39 -5.76
N THR A 243 11.51 -14.58 -7.01
CA THR A 243 11.01 -13.86 -8.19
C THR A 243 10.30 -14.78 -9.19
N THR A 244 9.31 -15.54 -8.71
CA THR A 244 8.61 -16.58 -9.49
C THR A 244 8.07 -16.10 -10.83
N ILE A 245 7.57 -14.86 -10.90
CA ILE A 245 7.04 -14.27 -12.14
C ILE A 245 8.18 -14.12 -13.16
N TRP A 246 9.32 -13.58 -12.72
CA TRP A 246 10.51 -13.45 -13.56
C TRP A 246 11.13 -14.79 -13.94
N ASP A 247 11.12 -15.75 -13.03
CA ASP A 247 11.67 -17.10 -13.22
C ASP A 247 10.85 -17.89 -14.24
N ASN A 248 9.55 -17.61 -14.35
CA ASN A 248 8.68 -18.06 -15.44
C ASN A 248 8.86 -17.24 -16.74
N GLY A 249 9.86 -16.37 -16.84
CA GLY A 249 10.15 -15.63 -18.07
C GLY A 249 9.22 -14.45 -18.35
N ILE A 250 8.44 -14.00 -17.35
CA ILE A 250 7.60 -12.80 -17.44
C ILE A 250 8.37 -11.63 -16.82
N ARG A 251 9.11 -10.87 -17.64
CA ARG A 251 10.04 -9.83 -17.19
C ARG A 251 9.79 -8.47 -17.85
N GLY A 252 8.74 -8.36 -18.66
CA GLY A 252 8.33 -7.18 -19.41
C GLY A 252 8.55 -7.27 -20.92
N GLU A 253 8.99 -8.41 -21.47
CA GLU A 253 9.22 -8.57 -22.90
C GLU A 253 7.98 -8.24 -23.73
N GLY A 254 8.17 -7.46 -24.80
CA GLY A 254 7.09 -7.03 -25.70
C GLY A 254 6.13 -6.00 -25.11
N GLN A 255 6.38 -5.53 -23.88
CA GLN A 255 5.57 -4.52 -23.22
C GLN A 255 6.19 -3.13 -23.35
N ILE A 256 5.33 -2.11 -23.41
CA ILE A 256 5.72 -0.70 -23.47
C ILE A 256 4.97 0.05 -22.36
N GLY A 257 5.72 0.62 -21.42
CA GLY A 257 5.20 1.49 -20.38
C GLY A 257 5.22 2.96 -20.81
N GLY A 258 4.25 3.74 -20.37
CA GLY A 258 4.25 5.20 -20.47
C GLY A 258 4.70 5.81 -19.15
N LEU A 259 5.58 6.81 -19.20
CA LEU A 259 6.02 7.56 -18.02
C LEU A 259 5.93 9.05 -18.31
N ILE A 260 4.97 9.71 -17.66
CA ILE A 260 4.87 11.17 -17.66
C ILE A 260 5.52 11.67 -16.37
N ASP A 261 6.72 12.24 -16.47
CA ASP A 261 7.54 12.64 -15.33
C ASP A 261 8.62 13.69 -15.75
N GLY A 262 9.59 13.98 -14.88
CA GLY A 262 10.82 14.66 -15.25
C GLY A 262 11.63 13.89 -16.29
N ALA A 263 12.63 14.57 -16.86
CA ALA A 263 13.48 13.97 -17.90
C ALA A 263 14.24 12.72 -17.40
N VAL A 264 14.19 11.63 -18.16
CA VAL A 264 14.89 10.38 -17.85
C VAL A 264 16.28 10.40 -18.48
N ARG A 265 17.34 10.23 -17.69
CA ARG A 265 18.72 10.19 -18.20
C ARG A 265 18.95 8.98 -19.13
N GLN A 266 19.10 9.22 -20.43
CA GLN A 266 19.08 8.16 -21.45
C GLN A 266 20.38 7.35 -21.51
N ASP A 267 21.51 7.97 -21.18
CA ASP A 267 22.85 7.38 -21.16
C ASP A 267 23.16 6.62 -19.85
N HIS A 268 22.23 6.58 -18.89
CA HIS A 268 22.40 5.78 -17.68
C HIS A 268 22.46 4.28 -18.03
N CYS A 269 23.28 3.47 -17.36
CA CYS A 269 23.43 2.03 -17.61
C CYS A 269 22.09 1.27 -17.67
N SER A 270 21.13 1.68 -16.84
CA SER A 270 19.75 1.14 -16.83
C SER A 270 18.96 1.34 -18.12
N PHE A 271 19.35 2.31 -18.97
CA PHE A 271 18.60 2.71 -20.16
C PHE A 271 19.42 2.71 -21.45
N ALA A 272 20.73 2.93 -21.37
CA ALA A 272 21.61 3.06 -22.52
C ALA A 272 21.48 1.86 -23.48
N ASP A 273 21.60 2.11 -24.78
CA ASP A 273 21.58 1.07 -25.80
C ASP A 273 23.01 0.64 -26.15
N PRO A 274 23.38 -0.65 -25.99
CA PRO A 274 24.75 -1.12 -26.27
C PRO A 274 25.11 -1.03 -27.77
N GLY A 275 24.12 -1.06 -28.65
CA GLY A 275 24.29 -0.92 -30.10
C GLY A 275 24.31 0.54 -30.57
N GLY A 276 24.13 1.51 -29.66
CA GLY A 276 24.05 2.93 -30.01
C GLY A 276 22.82 3.28 -30.85
N ASN A 277 21.77 2.46 -30.82
CA ASN A 277 20.55 2.74 -31.56
C ASN A 277 19.93 4.05 -31.06
N PRO A 278 19.47 4.95 -31.95
CA PRO A 278 18.73 6.12 -31.53
C PRO A 278 17.38 5.71 -30.92
N ILE A 279 16.84 6.54 -30.03
CA ILE A 279 15.50 6.35 -29.43
C ILE A 279 14.47 6.04 -30.51
N GLY A 280 13.71 4.96 -30.32
CA GLY A 280 12.79 4.44 -31.31
C GLY A 280 12.57 2.93 -31.19
N PRO A 281 11.86 2.31 -32.15
CA PRO A 281 11.55 0.88 -32.13
C PRO A 281 12.79 -0.05 -32.09
N ALA A 282 13.95 0.40 -32.54
CA ALA A 282 15.20 -0.36 -32.47
C ALA A 282 15.95 -0.18 -31.14
N HIS A 283 15.64 0.87 -30.38
CA HIS A 283 16.31 1.13 -29.11
C HIS A 283 15.85 0.14 -28.03
N ARG A 284 16.81 -0.32 -27.23
CA ARG A 284 16.65 -1.31 -26.15
C ARG A 284 15.57 -0.92 -25.15
N LYS A 285 15.62 0.32 -24.64
CA LYS A 285 14.76 0.79 -23.55
C LYS A 285 13.76 1.90 -23.89
N PHE A 286 14.02 2.79 -24.83
CA PHE A 286 13.08 3.87 -25.19
C PHE A 286 12.41 3.60 -26.52
N GLU A 287 11.10 3.33 -26.50
CA GLU A 287 10.29 3.31 -27.72
C GLU A 287 10.13 4.73 -28.27
N ALA A 288 9.94 5.71 -27.39
CA ALA A 288 9.87 7.11 -27.75
C ALA A 288 10.28 8.02 -26.57
N TYR A 289 10.64 9.26 -26.90
CA TYR A 289 10.92 10.30 -25.92
C TYR A 289 10.21 11.60 -26.34
N VAL A 290 9.20 12.00 -25.57
CA VAL A 290 8.36 13.16 -25.86
C VAL A 290 8.91 14.38 -25.11
N GLY A 291 9.25 15.42 -25.87
CA GLY A 291 9.96 16.61 -25.40
C GLY A 291 11.48 16.45 -25.47
N ALA A 292 12.21 17.48 -25.04
CA ALA A 292 13.68 17.46 -25.11
C ALA A 292 14.29 16.44 -24.13
N ALA A 293 15.13 15.55 -24.65
CA ALA A 293 15.95 14.65 -23.83
C ALA A 293 16.74 15.44 -22.77
N GLY A 294 16.95 14.82 -21.61
CA GLY A 294 17.63 15.42 -20.47
C GLY A 294 17.77 14.46 -19.30
N SER A 295 18.19 15.01 -18.16
CA SER A 295 18.43 14.26 -16.93
C SER A 295 17.79 14.98 -15.74
N ASN A 296 16.91 14.28 -15.02
CA ASN A 296 16.28 14.71 -13.78
C ASN A 296 16.31 13.54 -12.78
N GLY A 297 16.57 13.84 -11.51
CA GLY A 297 16.67 12.83 -10.44
C GLY A 297 15.40 12.00 -10.30
N HIS A 298 14.25 12.67 -10.13
CA HIS A 298 12.95 12.02 -9.94
C HIS A 298 12.57 11.16 -11.15
N GLY A 299 12.58 11.72 -12.37
CA GLY A 299 12.21 10.99 -13.58
C GLY A 299 13.12 9.79 -13.86
N THR A 300 14.43 9.93 -13.64
CA THR A 300 15.40 8.82 -13.83
C THR A 300 15.20 7.72 -12.79
N HIS A 301 14.94 8.09 -11.54
CA HIS A 301 14.70 7.15 -10.44
C HIS A 301 13.40 6.36 -10.67
N VAL A 302 12.29 7.06 -10.97
CA VAL A 302 10.99 6.44 -11.28
C VAL A 302 11.08 5.52 -12.49
N ALA A 303 11.73 5.95 -13.59
CA ALA A 303 11.97 5.11 -14.76
C ALA A 303 12.80 3.86 -14.42
N GLY A 304 13.76 3.99 -13.51
CA GLY A 304 14.64 2.91 -13.09
C GLY A 304 13.87 1.83 -12.35
N THR A 305 12.98 2.25 -11.46
CA THR A 305 12.11 1.36 -10.69
C THR A 305 11.07 0.67 -11.58
N PHE A 306 10.62 1.37 -12.62
CA PHE A 306 9.63 0.85 -13.56
C PHE A 306 10.22 -0.21 -14.50
N VAL A 307 11.22 0.17 -15.30
CA VAL A 307 11.76 -0.66 -16.38
C VAL A 307 13.29 -0.69 -16.45
N GLY A 308 14.03 -0.14 -15.48
CA GLY A 308 15.49 -0.07 -15.54
C GLY A 308 16.17 -1.43 -15.67
N ASN A 309 17.15 -1.54 -16.57
CA ASN A 309 17.96 -2.75 -16.70
C ASN A 309 19.39 -2.41 -17.06
N GLU A 310 20.31 -2.72 -16.17
CA GLU A 310 21.74 -2.50 -16.38
C GLU A 310 22.36 -3.45 -17.41
N GLN A 311 21.76 -4.61 -17.66
CA GLN A 311 22.29 -5.55 -18.65
C GLN A 311 21.83 -5.20 -20.07
N PRO A 312 22.74 -5.17 -21.07
CA PRO A 312 24.11 -5.68 -21.02
C PRO A 312 25.21 -4.61 -20.79
N ILE A 313 24.88 -3.40 -20.31
CA ILE A 313 25.81 -2.27 -20.22
C ILE A 313 26.87 -2.45 -19.12
N SER A 314 26.46 -2.52 -17.85
CA SER A 314 27.37 -2.73 -16.70
C SER A 314 27.40 -4.18 -16.20
N GLY A 315 26.48 -5.02 -16.68
CA GLY A 315 26.32 -6.40 -16.20
C GLY A 315 25.53 -6.54 -14.89
N GLY A 316 25.26 -5.43 -14.19
CA GLY A 316 24.52 -5.41 -12.92
C GLY A 316 23.09 -5.96 -13.04
N THR A 317 22.61 -6.60 -11.99
CA THR A 317 21.25 -7.18 -11.94
C THR A 317 20.47 -6.83 -10.67
N THR A 318 21.14 -6.21 -9.70
CA THR A 318 20.61 -5.94 -8.36
C THR A 318 19.44 -4.97 -8.39
N TYR A 319 19.57 -3.87 -9.13
CA TYR A 319 18.59 -2.77 -9.10
C TYR A 319 17.71 -2.71 -10.35
N ARG A 320 17.37 -3.88 -10.87
CA ARG A 320 16.43 -4.01 -11.99
C ARG A 320 15.07 -3.46 -11.59
N GLY A 321 14.47 -2.68 -12.49
CA GLY A 321 13.07 -2.30 -12.37
C GLY A 321 12.14 -3.52 -12.45
N MET A 322 10.90 -3.35 -12.02
CA MET A 322 9.94 -4.45 -11.93
C MET A 322 9.69 -5.13 -13.29
N ALA A 323 9.60 -4.35 -14.38
CA ALA A 323 9.48 -4.86 -15.75
C ALA A 323 10.75 -4.54 -16.57
N TYR A 324 11.90 -5.03 -16.10
CA TYR A 324 13.21 -4.67 -16.64
C TYR A 324 13.46 -5.03 -18.12
N MET A 325 12.65 -5.91 -18.72
CA MET A 325 12.72 -6.22 -20.16
C MET A 325 11.75 -5.38 -21.02
N ALA A 326 10.90 -4.57 -20.41
CA ALA A 326 9.95 -3.70 -21.13
C ALA A 326 10.62 -2.44 -21.72
N LYS A 327 9.96 -1.80 -22.67
CA LYS A 327 10.36 -0.47 -23.17
C LYS A 327 9.55 0.65 -22.51
N LEU A 328 10.00 1.88 -22.72
CA LEU A 328 9.42 3.10 -22.17
C LEU A 328 9.10 4.12 -23.27
N VAL A 329 7.92 4.72 -23.19
CA VAL A 329 7.66 6.05 -23.72
C VAL A 329 7.89 7.03 -22.58
N ALA A 330 8.97 7.82 -22.65
CA ALA A 330 9.29 8.82 -21.63
C ALA A 330 8.77 10.19 -22.07
N ASN A 331 7.86 10.78 -21.31
CA ASN A 331 7.20 12.04 -21.63
C ASN A 331 7.49 13.08 -20.55
N ARG A 332 8.26 14.10 -20.93
CA ARG A 332 8.67 15.18 -20.02
C ARG A 332 7.92 16.49 -20.24
N THR A 333 6.80 16.41 -20.94
CA THR A 333 5.94 17.57 -21.17
C THR A 333 5.35 18.00 -19.84
N SER A 334 5.40 19.30 -19.54
CA SER A 334 4.84 19.82 -18.30
C SER A 334 3.36 19.47 -18.20
N VAL A 335 2.99 18.79 -17.13
CA VAL A 335 1.62 18.43 -16.83
C VAL A 335 0.87 19.66 -16.35
N SER A 336 -0.35 19.86 -16.86
CA SER A 336 -1.30 20.83 -16.39
C SER A 336 -2.67 20.17 -16.23
N THR A 337 -3.60 20.84 -15.53
CA THR A 337 -4.96 20.32 -15.36
C THR A 337 -5.73 20.15 -16.67
N SER A 338 -5.27 20.73 -17.78
CA SER A 338 -5.95 20.75 -19.07
C SER A 338 -5.35 19.85 -20.14
N ASN A 339 -4.21 19.18 -19.87
CA ASN A 339 -3.49 18.42 -20.90
C ASN A 339 -3.31 16.93 -20.58
N VAL A 340 -3.82 16.43 -19.45
CA VAL A 340 -3.60 15.05 -19.00
C VAL A 340 -4.07 14.03 -20.04
N ASN A 341 -5.26 14.21 -20.62
CA ASN A 341 -5.76 13.29 -21.65
C ASN A 341 -4.88 13.31 -22.91
N THR A 342 -4.45 14.50 -23.34
CA THR A 342 -3.56 14.66 -24.49
C THR A 342 -2.24 13.92 -24.29
N LEU A 343 -1.62 14.04 -23.11
CA LEU A 343 -0.36 13.37 -22.80
C LEU A 343 -0.52 11.85 -22.76
N LEU A 344 -1.56 11.34 -22.08
CA LEU A 344 -1.84 9.91 -22.02
C LEU A 344 -2.15 9.34 -23.42
N THR A 345 -2.95 10.05 -24.21
CA THR A 345 -3.27 9.68 -25.60
C THR A 345 -2.02 9.67 -26.48
N GLN A 346 -1.13 10.64 -26.30
CA GLN A 346 0.14 10.68 -27.02
C GLN A 346 1.00 9.45 -26.71
N ASP A 347 1.16 9.12 -25.43
CA ASP A 347 1.93 7.94 -25.02
C ASP A 347 1.28 6.64 -25.53
N HIS A 348 -0.05 6.54 -25.47
CA HIS A 348 -0.81 5.40 -25.98
C HIS A 348 -0.58 5.19 -27.48
N ASN A 349 -0.64 6.27 -28.26
CA ASN A 349 -0.41 6.25 -29.71
C ASN A 349 1.04 5.87 -30.06
N LEU A 350 1.98 6.05 -29.13
CA LEU A 350 3.37 5.59 -29.23
C LEU A 350 3.56 4.15 -28.71
N GLY A 351 2.48 3.46 -28.38
CA GLY A 351 2.47 2.04 -28.01
C GLY A 351 2.40 1.75 -26.50
N ALA A 352 2.44 2.77 -25.64
CA ALA A 352 2.32 2.57 -24.19
C ALA A 352 0.95 1.97 -23.82
N ARG A 353 0.93 1.07 -22.83
CA ARG A 353 -0.30 0.41 -22.34
C ARG A 353 -0.46 0.41 -20.82
N VAL A 354 0.60 0.73 -20.07
CA VAL A 354 0.52 0.98 -18.63
C VAL A 354 1.25 2.29 -18.35
N HIS A 355 0.54 3.26 -17.79
CA HIS A 355 1.01 4.63 -17.61
C HIS A 355 1.29 4.91 -16.13
N SER A 356 2.56 5.13 -15.79
CA SER A 356 3.02 5.50 -14.45
C SER A 356 3.08 7.02 -14.32
N ASN A 357 2.37 7.58 -13.33
CA ASN A 357 2.30 9.03 -13.11
C ASN A 357 2.61 9.34 -11.64
N SER A 358 3.83 9.79 -11.38
CA SER A 358 4.34 10.04 -10.01
C SER A 358 4.25 11.53 -9.64
N TRP A 359 3.07 12.11 -9.83
CA TRP A 359 2.79 13.52 -9.63
C TRP A 359 1.31 13.71 -9.31
N GLY A 360 0.98 14.86 -8.71
CA GLY A 360 -0.37 15.25 -8.35
C GLY A 360 -0.46 16.75 -8.05
N TRP A 361 -1.65 17.21 -7.73
CA TRP A 361 -1.97 18.57 -7.35
C TRP A 361 -2.78 18.59 -6.06
N ASP A 362 -2.11 18.93 -4.95
CA ASP A 362 -2.67 18.96 -3.59
C ASP A 362 -3.54 20.20 -3.31
N GLY A 363 -4.02 20.88 -4.34
CA GLY A 363 -4.83 22.09 -4.22
C GLY A 363 -6.34 21.86 -4.20
N SER A 364 -6.81 20.67 -4.59
CA SER A 364 -8.26 20.38 -4.63
C SER A 364 -8.58 18.88 -4.58
N GLN A 365 -9.57 18.51 -3.77
CA GLN A 365 -10.08 17.15 -3.61
C GLN A 365 -11.26 16.84 -4.54
N THR A 366 -11.73 17.85 -5.28
CA THR A 366 -12.89 17.76 -6.17
C THR A 366 -12.56 16.98 -7.45
N TYR A 367 -13.50 16.20 -7.97
CA TYR A 367 -13.39 15.62 -9.30
C TYR A 367 -13.53 16.71 -10.37
N ILE A 368 -12.43 17.13 -11.00
CA ILE A 368 -12.43 18.14 -12.07
C ILE A 368 -11.58 17.67 -13.25
N GLN A 369 -11.06 18.60 -14.06
CA GLN A 369 -10.53 18.32 -15.40
C GLN A 369 -9.48 17.21 -15.45
N ALA A 370 -8.45 17.22 -14.59
CA ALA A 370 -7.38 16.22 -14.65
C ALA A 370 -7.90 14.80 -14.35
N SER A 371 -8.79 14.65 -13.37
CA SER A 371 -9.43 13.38 -13.03
C SER A 371 -10.36 12.91 -14.15
N ARG A 372 -11.14 13.83 -14.72
CA ARG A 372 -12.02 13.56 -15.86
C ARG A 372 -11.25 13.13 -17.09
N ASP A 373 -10.09 13.74 -17.34
CA ASP A 373 -9.21 13.41 -18.44
C ASP A 373 -8.67 11.98 -18.35
N ILE A 374 -8.27 11.54 -17.16
CA ILE A 374 -7.88 10.15 -16.90
C ILE A 374 -9.05 9.21 -17.16
N ASP A 375 -10.25 9.54 -16.67
CA ASP A 375 -11.42 8.68 -16.84
C ASP A 375 -11.82 8.58 -18.32
N LEU A 376 -11.78 9.70 -19.05
CA LEU A 376 -12.05 9.75 -20.49
C LEU A 376 -11.03 8.94 -21.30
N PHE A 377 -9.74 9.12 -21.00
CA PHE A 377 -8.66 8.38 -21.63
C PHE A 377 -8.83 6.87 -21.40
N SER A 378 -9.03 6.45 -20.15
CA SER A 378 -9.12 5.03 -19.79
C SER A 378 -10.34 4.37 -20.42
N ARG A 379 -11.48 5.09 -20.48
CA ARG A 379 -12.72 4.58 -21.08
C ARG A 379 -12.64 4.44 -22.60
N THR A 380 -11.87 5.31 -23.25
CA THR A 380 -11.65 5.30 -24.70
C THR A 380 -10.62 4.25 -25.10
N ASN A 381 -9.57 4.09 -24.30
CA ASN A 381 -8.46 3.18 -24.55
C ASN A 381 -8.53 2.01 -23.58
N GLU A 382 -9.49 1.10 -23.80
CA GLU A 382 -9.84 0.00 -22.87
C GLU A 382 -8.70 -0.99 -22.57
N GLU A 383 -7.56 -0.87 -23.24
CA GLU A 383 -6.33 -1.65 -23.04
C GLU A 383 -5.22 -0.88 -22.31
N SER A 384 -5.48 0.36 -21.90
CA SER A 384 -4.51 1.24 -21.23
C SER A 384 -4.85 1.45 -19.76
N LEU A 385 -3.94 1.04 -18.89
CA LEU A 385 -4.07 1.20 -17.44
C LEU A 385 -3.31 2.44 -16.96
N VAL A 386 -3.95 3.29 -16.17
CA VAL A 386 -3.33 4.48 -15.59
C VAL A 386 -3.12 4.29 -14.09
N LEU A 387 -1.90 4.55 -13.62
CA LEU A 387 -1.54 4.57 -12.20
C LEU A 387 -1.07 5.96 -11.81
N VAL A 388 -1.51 6.41 -10.64
CA VAL A 388 -1.22 7.75 -10.10
C VAL A 388 -0.76 7.61 -8.65
N ALA A 389 0.35 8.24 -8.31
CA ALA A 389 0.79 8.38 -6.93
C ALA A 389 -0.24 9.19 -6.13
N VAL A 390 -0.70 8.69 -4.98
CA VAL A 390 -1.50 9.53 -4.08
C VAL A 390 -0.60 10.59 -3.42
N THR A 391 -1.19 11.65 -2.87
CA THR A 391 -0.45 12.68 -2.13
C THR A 391 0.47 12.10 -1.03
N ASN A 392 1.51 12.85 -0.66
CA ASN A 392 2.41 12.52 0.45
C ASN A 392 2.15 13.39 1.70
N GLN A 393 1.22 14.35 1.64
CA GLN A 393 1.15 15.46 2.60
C GLN A 393 0.19 15.25 3.77
N ASN A 394 -0.99 14.68 3.52
CA ASN A 394 -2.05 14.56 4.53
C ASN A 394 -3.00 13.38 4.23
N ALA A 395 -3.82 12.96 5.20
CA ALA A 395 -4.76 11.84 5.01
C ALA A 395 -6.01 12.26 4.22
N VAL A 396 -5.83 12.79 3.01
CA VAL A 396 -6.91 13.07 2.05
C VAL A 396 -6.51 12.61 0.65
N VAL A 397 -7.46 12.65 -0.28
CA VAL A 397 -7.25 12.30 -1.69
C VAL A 397 -7.42 13.55 -2.53
N TYR A 398 -6.39 13.93 -3.28
CA TYR A 398 -6.42 15.09 -4.18
C TYR A 398 -6.58 14.65 -5.64
N GLN A 399 -6.16 15.52 -6.55
CA GLN A 399 -6.19 15.26 -7.98
C GLN A 399 -4.79 15.00 -8.53
N PRO A 400 -4.68 14.17 -9.59
CA PRO A 400 -5.78 13.49 -10.26
C PRO A 400 -6.07 12.09 -9.67
N GLU A 401 -5.48 11.74 -8.53
CA GLU A 401 -5.61 10.41 -7.94
C GLU A 401 -7.05 10.06 -7.54
N ASN A 402 -7.94 11.05 -7.39
CA ASN A 402 -9.38 10.86 -7.18
C ASN A 402 -10.16 10.44 -8.45
N ALA A 403 -9.52 10.27 -9.62
CA ALA A 403 -10.14 9.69 -10.81
C ALA A 403 -10.67 8.27 -10.54
N LYS A 404 -11.75 7.86 -11.20
CA LYS A 404 -12.38 6.54 -10.98
C LYS A 404 -11.55 5.42 -11.61
N ASN A 405 -10.96 5.69 -12.77
CA ASN A 405 -10.38 4.66 -13.61
C ASN A 405 -8.89 4.42 -13.35
N CYS A 406 -8.17 5.35 -12.71
CA CYS A 406 -6.79 5.08 -12.30
C CYS A 406 -6.72 4.12 -11.11
N ILE A 407 -5.52 3.57 -10.89
CA ILE A 407 -5.10 3.01 -9.61
C ILE A 407 -4.35 4.13 -8.87
N GLY A 408 -4.89 4.57 -7.74
CA GLY A 408 -4.18 5.38 -6.76
C GLY A 408 -3.24 4.49 -5.96
N VAL A 409 -1.96 4.81 -5.97
CA VAL A 409 -0.92 4.01 -5.33
C VAL A 409 -0.38 4.74 -4.11
N ALA A 410 -0.48 4.10 -2.95
CA ALA A 410 0.25 4.52 -1.75
C ALA A 410 1.50 3.67 -1.54
N LEU A 411 2.32 4.11 -0.59
CA LEU A 411 3.56 3.44 -0.25
C LEU A 411 3.41 2.62 1.04
N LEU A 412 4.28 1.63 1.16
CA LEU A 412 4.62 0.96 2.41
C LEU A 412 6.15 0.94 2.59
N ASN A 413 6.60 0.53 3.77
CA ASN A 413 8.00 0.19 3.96
C ASN A 413 8.30 -1.18 3.35
N ASP A 414 9.58 -1.55 3.37
CA ASP A 414 10.02 -2.89 3.03
C ASP A 414 9.51 -3.93 4.04
N ALA A 415 9.36 -5.19 3.60
CA ALA A 415 9.05 -6.31 4.49
C ALA A 415 10.22 -6.56 5.46
N PRO A 416 9.97 -6.93 6.74
CA PRO A 416 8.68 -7.18 7.39
C PRO A 416 8.09 -5.96 8.14
N SER A 417 8.55 -4.75 7.82
CA SER A 417 8.16 -3.50 8.49
C SER A 417 7.15 -2.69 7.68
N GLU A 418 6.29 -3.34 6.89
CA GLU A 418 5.48 -2.69 5.85
C GLU A 418 4.60 -1.55 6.37
N SER A 419 4.15 -1.65 7.63
CA SER A 419 3.37 -0.60 8.31
C SER A 419 4.19 0.60 8.77
N GLN A 420 5.52 0.55 8.79
CA GLN A 420 6.37 1.59 9.38
C GLN A 420 6.76 2.72 8.41
N CYS A 421 6.17 2.76 7.21
CA CYS A 421 6.28 3.93 6.35
C CYS A 421 4.91 4.43 5.94
N PHE A 422 4.60 5.65 6.34
CA PHE A 422 3.32 6.28 6.06
C PHE A 422 3.53 7.46 5.12
N ALA A 423 3.05 7.31 3.88
CA ALA A 423 2.58 8.47 3.15
C ALA A 423 1.22 8.86 3.70
N ALA A 424 1.04 10.17 3.80
CA ALA A 424 -0.24 10.77 4.05
C ALA A 424 -0.93 10.93 2.70
N GLY A 425 -1.96 10.13 2.43
CA GLY A 425 -2.79 10.12 1.21
C GLY A 425 -3.81 8.97 1.19
N ARG A 426 -4.17 8.51 2.39
CA ARG A 426 -4.88 7.27 2.71
C ARG A 426 -6.27 7.64 3.25
N ALA A 427 -7.25 7.76 2.36
CA ALA A 427 -8.58 8.28 2.68
C ALA A 427 -9.58 7.99 1.56
N THR A 428 -10.86 8.26 1.80
CA THR A 428 -11.83 8.26 0.70
C THR A 428 -11.71 9.52 -0.15
N THR A 429 -12.14 9.43 -1.41
CA THR A 429 -12.50 10.62 -2.19
C THR A 429 -13.67 11.36 -1.53
N ASN A 430 -13.95 12.60 -1.96
CA ASN A 430 -15.09 13.39 -1.48
C ASN A 430 -16.46 12.72 -1.66
N ASP A 431 -16.59 11.84 -2.64
CA ASP A 431 -17.80 11.05 -2.91
C ASP A 431 -17.78 9.66 -2.26
N GLY A 432 -16.79 9.39 -1.40
CA GLY A 432 -16.73 8.18 -0.56
C GLY A 432 -16.18 6.93 -1.26
N ARG A 433 -15.55 7.07 -2.43
CA ARG A 433 -14.82 5.97 -3.10
C ARG A 433 -13.49 5.71 -2.40
N ARG A 434 -13.04 4.47 -2.44
CA ARG A 434 -11.80 4.03 -1.81
C ARG A 434 -10.59 4.47 -2.63
N LYS A 435 -9.64 5.14 -1.95
CA LYS A 435 -8.27 5.41 -2.40
C LYS A 435 -7.33 5.31 -1.18
N PRO A 436 -6.02 5.07 -1.36
CA PRO A 436 -5.44 4.37 -2.51
C PRO A 436 -6.13 3.02 -2.73
N GLU A 437 -6.02 2.44 -3.92
CA GLU A 437 -6.47 1.06 -4.13
C GLU A 437 -5.39 0.05 -3.80
N LEU A 438 -4.11 0.37 -3.99
CA LEU A 438 -3.02 -0.59 -3.79
C LEU A 438 -1.80 0.07 -3.16
N LEU A 439 -1.03 -0.75 -2.45
CA LEU A 439 0.25 -0.35 -1.86
C LEU A 439 1.41 -1.19 -2.43
N ALA A 440 2.59 -0.58 -2.47
CA ALA A 440 3.87 -1.24 -2.76
C ALA A 440 4.99 -0.53 -1.98
N PRO A 441 6.18 -1.14 -1.81
CA PRO A 441 7.24 -0.47 -1.09
C PRO A 441 7.70 0.77 -1.85
N GLY A 442 7.83 1.88 -1.12
CA GLY A 442 8.17 3.18 -1.69
C GLY A 442 9.08 4.03 -0.80
N CYS A 443 9.55 3.49 0.33
CA CYS A 443 10.42 4.21 1.26
C CYS A 443 11.87 3.80 1.16
N SER A 444 12.76 4.80 1.07
CA SER A 444 14.20 4.62 0.88
C SER A 444 14.49 3.70 -0.31
N THR A 445 13.76 3.91 -1.40
CA THR A 445 13.82 3.05 -2.59
C THR A 445 15.10 3.36 -3.35
N TRP A 446 15.95 2.36 -3.55
CA TRP A 446 17.11 2.50 -4.42
C TRP A 446 16.67 2.55 -5.89
N SER A 447 17.24 3.41 -6.73
CA SER A 447 17.02 3.30 -8.17
C SER A 447 18.07 4.11 -8.92
N SER A 448 17.92 4.15 -10.24
CA SER A 448 18.89 4.77 -11.15
C SER A 448 19.18 6.22 -10.72
N ASN A 449 20.46 6.53 -10.46
CA ASN A 449 20.89 7.85 -10.02
C ASN A 449 21.26 8.72 -11.22
N SER A 450 20.47 9.77 -11.47
CA SER A 450 20.71 10.69 -12.58
C SER A 450 22.07 11.40 -12.52
N GLY A 451 22.69 11.51 -11.35
CA GLY A 451 23.99 12.16 -11.14
C GLY A 451 25.20 11.36 -11.62
N THR A 452 25.02 10.07 -11.90
CA THR A 452 26.11 9.16 -12.30
C THR A 452 25.70 8.31 -13.49
N THR A 453 26.65 7.81 -14.27
CA THR A 453 26.30 7.01 -15.47
C THR A 453 25.72 5.64 -15.09
N CYS A 454 26.16 5.01 -14.01
CA CYS A 454 25.71 3.66 -13.64
C CYS A 454 25.45 3.47 -12.14
N GLY A 455 25.40 4.58 -11.38
CA GLY A 455 25.17 4.52 -9.95
C GLY A 455 23.69 4.47 -9.61
N PHE A 456 23.40 4.05 -8.38
CA PHE A 456 22.06 3.99 -7.82
C PHE A 456 22.00 4.86 -6.57
N THR A 457 20.81 5.27 -6.17
CA THR A 457 20.61 6.05 -4.94
C THR A 457 19.25 5.79 -4.34
N ASN A 458 19.17 5.77 -3.01
CA ASN A 458 17.94 5.93 -2.25
C ASN A 458 17.86 7.27 -1.51
N SER A 459 18.94 8.05 -1.52
CA SER A 459 19.05 9.30 -0.76
C SER A 459 18.04 10.31 -1.28
N GLY A 460 17.07 10.68 -0.43
CA GLY A 460 15.97 11.58 -0.79
C GLY A 460 14.83 10.93 -1.57
N TYR A 461 14.79 9.60 -1.72
CA TYR A 461 13.75 8.88 -2.47
C TYR A 461 12.89 7.99 -1.57
N SER A 462 11.96 8.65 -0.87
CA SER A 462 10.86 8.04 -0.13
C SER A 462 9.57 8.73 -0.51
N GLY A 463 8.60 8.00 -1.09
CA GLY A 463 7.33 8.59 -1.49
C GLY A 463 6.46 7.66 -2.32
N THR A 464 5.20 8.04 -2.50
CA THR A 464 4.24 7.34 -3.37
C THR A 464 4.71 7.31 -4.83
N SER A 465 5.53 8.29 -5.21
CA SER A 465 6.28 8.32 -6.47
C SER A 465 7.18 7.12 -6.71
N MET A 466 7.70 6.47 -5.66
CA MET A 466 8.56 5.30 -5.79
C MET A 466 7.73 4.01 -5.79
N ALA A 467 6.59 3.97 -5.12
CA ALA A 467 5.67 2.82 -5.11
C ALA A 467 4.89 2.67 -6.42
N THR A 468 4.48 3.79 -7.03
CA THR A 468 3.71 3.83 -8.29
C THR A 468 4.38 3.10 -9.47
N PRO A 469 5.67 3.31 -9.78
CA PRO A 469 6.35 2.58 -10.85
C PRO A 469 6.52 1.08 -10.56
N VAL A 470 6.54 0.66 -9.28
CA VAL A 470 6.57 -0.77 -8.92
C VAL A 470 5.28 -1.45 -9.39
N ILE A 471 4.12 -0.92 -8.99
CA ILE A 471 2.82 -1.48 -9.40
C ILE A 471 2.59 -1.32 -10.90
N SER A 472 3.08 -0.23 -11.50
CA SER A 472 3.03 -0.06 -12.96
C SER A 472 3.81 -1.17 -13.67
N GLY A 473 4.98 -1.53 -13.16
CA GLY A 473 5.75 -2.67 -13.63
C GLY A 473 4.99 -3.99 -13.47
N CYS A 474 4.37 -4.24 -12.32
CA CYS A 474 3.48 -5.39 -12.11
C CYS A 474 2.34 -5.43 -13.14
N GLY A 475 1.77 -4.28 -13.50
CA GLY A 475 0.78 -4.17 -14.57
C GLY A 475 1.30 -4.62 -15.94
N LEU A 476 2.55 -4.26 -16.29
CA LEU A 476 3.18 -4.75 -17.52
C LEU A 476 3.43 -6.27 -17.48
N LEU A 477 3.87 -6.80 -16.33
CA LEU A 477 4.07 -8.26 -16.16
C LEU A 477 2.75 -9.02 -16.30
N THR A 478 1.68 -8.54 -15.67
CA THR A 478 0.32 -9.11 -15.81
C THR A 478 -0.17 -9.04 -17.26
N ARG A 479 0.09 -7.93 -17.97
CA ARG A 479 -0.28 -7.82 -19.39
C ARG A 479 0.49 -8.85 -20.24
N GLN A 480 1.79 -9.01 -20.01
CA GLN A 480 2.61 -10.01 -20.68
C GLN A 480 2.11 -11.44 -20.42
N TYR A 481 1.68 -11.75 -19.19
CA TYR A 481 1.13 -13.07 -18.83
C TYR A 481 0.00 -13.50 -19.79
N PHE A 482 -0.98 -12.63 -20.05
CA PHE A 482 -2.08 -12.93 -20.99
C PHE A 482 -1.63 -12.92 -22.45
N MET A 483 -0.79 -11.96 -22.83
CA MET A 483 -0.31 -11.84 -24.22
C MET A 483 0.63 -12.96 -24.65
N ASN A 484 1.29 -13.62 -23.70
CA ASN A 484 2.11 -14.80 -23.96
C ASN A 484 1.32 -16.12 -23.82
N GLY A 485 0.02 -16.04 -23.52
CA GLY A 485 -0.89 -17.18 -23.48
C GLY A 485 -0.66 -18.11 -22.29
N TYR A 486 -0.23 -17.58 -21.14
CA TYR A 486 -0.11 -18.38 -19.91
C TYR A 486 -1.47 -18.85 -19.41
N TYR A 487 -2.48 -17.97 -19.43
CA TYR A 487 -3.86 -18.37 -19.12
C TYR A 487 -4.46 -19.21 -20.25
N PRO A 488 -5.27 -20.26 -19.98
CA PRO A 488 -5.67 -20.76 -18.66
C PRO A 488 -4.76 -21.86 -18.09
N THR A 489 -3.76 -22.32 -18.86
CA THR A 489 -3.02 -23.55 -18.52
C THR A 489 -1.94 -23.36 -17.45
N GLY A 490 -1.51 -22.11 -17.24
CA GLY A 490 -0.37 -21.74 -16.42
C GLY A 490 0.98 -21.90 -17.13
N ALA A 491 0.99 -22.23 -18.42
CA ALA A 491 2.17 -22.28 -19.26
C ALA A 491 1.94 -21.49 -20.55
N ALA A 492 2.99 -20.89 -21.11
CA ALA A 492 2.88 -20.12 -22.34
C ALA A 492 2.45 -20.99 -23.53
N VAL A 493 1.21 -20.83 -23.97
CA VAL A 493 0.65 -21.49 -25.15
C VAL A 493 0.15 -20.40 -26.10
N GLY A 494 0.83 -20.25 -27.24
CA GLY A 494 0.54 -19.15 -28.17
C GLY A 494 -0.91 -19.07 -28.66
N GLY A 495 -1.62 -20.21 -28.74
CA GLY A 495 -3.05 -20.25 -29.08
C GLY A 495 -3.99 -19.65 -28.04
N ASN A 496 -3.54 -19.50 -26.79
CA ASN A 496 -4.30 -18.89 -25.70
C ASN A 496 -3.96 -17.41 -25.49
N ALA A 497 -3.05 -16.85 -26.30
CA ALA A 497 -2.64 -15.46 -26.16
C ALA A 497 -3.77 -14.50 -26.56
N PHE A 498 -4.00 -13.47 -25.75
CA PHE A 498 -4.94 -12.39 -26.07
C PHE A 498 -4.50 -11.06 -25.46
N THR A 499 -5.06 -9.95 -25.99
CA THR A 499 -4.85 -8.62 -25.44
C THR A 499 -5.84 -8.36 -24.31
N PRO A 500 -5.40 -8.30 -23.03
CA PRO A 500 -6.31 -8.07 -21.91
C PRO A 500 -6.83 -6.63 -21.91
N SER A 501 -8.00 -6.40 -21.32
CA SER A 501 -8.42 -5.04 -20.97
C SER A 501 -7.64 -4.48 -19.78
N ALA A 502 -7.62 -3.16 -19.64
CA ALA A 502 -7.12 -2.48 -18.45
C ALA A 502 -7.94 -2.86 -17.21
N ALA A 503 -9.24 -3.18 -17.38
CA ALA A 503 -10.07 -3.70 -16.31
C ALA A 503 -9.60 -5.08 -15.83
N LEU A 504 -9.22 -5.98 -16.75
CA LEU A 504 -8.66 -7.29 -16.40
C LEU A 504 -7.30 -7.17 -15.71
N VAL A 505 -6.41 -6.32 -16.23
CA VAL A 505 -5.11 -6.06 -15.56
C VAL A 505 -5.34 -5.47 -14.16
N LYS A 506 -6.24 -4.49 -14.01
CA LYS A 506 -6.62 -3.93 -12.71
C LYS A 506 -7.24 -5.00 -11.79
N ALA A 507 -8.12 -5.87 -12.30
CA ALA A 507 -8.74 -6.95 -11.52
C ALA A 507 -7.71 -7.93 -10.95
N ILE A 508 -6.72 -8.34 -11.75
CA ILE A 508 -5.61 -9.18 -11.26
C ILE A 508 -4.81 -8.47 -10.17
N LEU A 509 -4.45 -7.20 -10.37
CA LEU A 509 -3.70 -6.44 -9.36
C LEU A 509 -4.48 -6.30 -8.04
N MET A 510 -5.78 -6.02 -8.09
CA MET A 510 -6.64 -5.95 -6.89
C MET A 510 -6.81 -7.31 -6.22
N ASN A 511 -6.97 -8.37 -7.02
CA ASN A 511 -7.10 -9.73 -6.50
C ASN A 511 -5.79 -10.21 -5.83
N SER A 512 -4.63 -9.76 -6.34
CA SER A 512 -3.31 -10.05 -5.77
C SER A 512 -3.02 -9.35 -4.43
N GLY A 513 -3.89 -8.42 -4.01
CA GLY A 513 -3.69 -7.61 -2.83
C GLY A 513 -3.75 -8.44 -1.53
N ARG A 514 -2.69 -8.36 -0.72
CA ARG A 514 -2.61 -8.94 0.63
C ARG A 514 -2.79 -7.90 1.71
N ASP A 515 -3.51 -8.29 2.75
CA ASP A 515 -3.61 -7.55 4.02
C ASP A 515 -2.22 -7.19 4.55
N VAL A 516 -2.03 -5.93 4.95
CA VAL A 516 -0.74 -5.41 5.41
C VAL A 516 -0.72 -5.45 6.94
N THR A 517 0.14 -6.30 7.48
CA THR A 517 0.30 -6.42 8.94
C THR A 517 0.60 -5.08 9.59
N GLY A 518 -0.20 -4.72 10.59
CA GLY A 518 -0.09 -3.44 11.30
C GLY A 518 -0.97 -2.32 10.76
N ILE A 519 -1.71 -2.54 9.67
CA ILE A 519 -2.80 -1.65 9.24
C ILE A 519 -4.14 -2.30 9.63
N ALA A 520 -5.00 -1.55 10.31
CA ALA A 520 -6.27 -2.07 10.78
C ALA A 520 -7.38 -1.93 9.73
N GLY A 521 -8.25 -2.95 9.67
CA GLY A 521 -9.53 -2.87 8.98
C GLY A 521 -9.54 -3.35 7.53
N PHE A 522 -8.61 -4.22 7.13
CA PHE A 522 -8.53 -4.75 5.77
C PHE A 522 -9.87 -5.32 5.27
N PRO A 523 -10.23 -5.07 3.99
CA PRO A 523 -9.73 -3.99 3.15
C PRO A 523 -10.17 -2.62 3.70
N SER A 524 -9.25 -1.66 3.80
CA SER A 524 -9.50 -0.37 4.46
C SER A 524 -9.25 0.82 3.52
N ASN A 525 -9.56 2.03 3.97
CA ASN A 525 -9.11 3.25 3.26
C ASN A 525 -7.63 3.58 3.55
N ASN A 526 -6.99 2.81 4.44
CA ASN A 526 -5.58 2.97 4.77
C ASN A 526 -4.66 2.10 3.92
N GLU A 527 -5.15 0.95 3.46
CA GLU A 527 -4.38 0.03 2.63
C GLU A 527 -5.07 -0.37 1.33
N GLY A 528 -6.27 0.15 1.06
CA GLY A 528 -7.02 -0.23 -0.13
C GLY A 528 -7.35 -1.73 -0.13
N TRP A 529 -6.96 -2.39 -1.21
CA TRP A 529 -6.99 -3.85 -1.40
C TRP A 529 -5.70 -4.53 -0.95
N GLY A 530 -4.77 -3.78 -0.37
CA GLY A 530 -3.55 -4.28 0.24
C GLY A 530 -2.31 -4.14 -0.64
N ARG A 531 -1.26 -4.88 -0.27
CA ARG A 531 0.00 -4.93 -1.01
C ARG A 531 -0.11 -5.90 -2.19
N VAL A 532 0.27 -5.45 -3.38
CA VAL A 532 0.34 -6.32 -4.57
C VAL A 532 1.29 -7.49 -4.32
N THR A 533 0.82 -8.71 -4.61
CA THR A 533 1.61 -9.95 -4.57
C THR A 533 1.19 -10.84 -5.76
N LEU A 534 1.80 -10.68 -6.93
CA LEU A 534 1.33 -11.28 -8.19
C LEU A 534 1.15 -12.81 -8.13
N ASP A 535 1.96 -13.51 -7.34
CA ASP A 535 1.91 -14.96 -7.12
C ASP A 535 0.64 -15.42 -6.36
N ASP A 536 -0.14 -14.48 -5.83
CA ASP A 536 -1.50 -14.72 -5.29
C ASP A 536 -2.61 -14.58 -6.32
N ALA A 537 -2.29 -14.09 -7.52
CA ALA A 537 -3.27 -13.92 -8.59
C ALA A 537 -2.93 -14.72 -9.85
N LEU A 538 -1.72 -14.61 -10.39
CA LEU A 538 -1.30 -15.30 -11.61
C LEU A 538 -1.11 -16.79 -11.34
N TYR A 539 -1.56 -17.64 -12.26
CA TYR A 539 -1.49 -19.09 -12.13
C TYR A 539 -0.38 -19.64 -13.02
N PHE A 540 0.50 -20.46 -12.47
CA PHE A 540 1.49 -21.23 -13.23
C PHE A 540 1.25 -22.73 -13.12
N ALA A 541 1.66 -23.47 -14.16
CA ALA A 541 1.47 -24.91 -14.21
C ALA A 541 2.14 -25.59 -13.01
N GLY A 542 1.34 -26.30 -12.21
CA GLY A 542 1.79 -26.94 -10.97
C GLY A 542 1.34 -26.22 -9.69
N ASP A 543 0.90 -24.97 -9.79
CA ASP A 543 0.40 -24.24 -8.61
C ASP A 543 -0.86 -24.90 -8.06
N ALA A 544 -0.95 -24.87 -6.73
CA ALA A 544 -2.11 -25.40 -6.01
C ALA A 544 -3.31 -24.42 -6.08
N ARG A 545 -3.04 -23.11 -6.03
CA ARG A 545 -4.02 -22.05 -6.28
C ARG A 545 -4.20 -21.88 -7.80
N LYS A 546 -5.44 -21.71 -8.25
CA LYS A 546 -5.80 -21.48 -9.65
C LYS A 546 -6.30 -20.06 -9.86
N LEU A 547 -6.26 -19.62 -11.11
CA LEU A 547 -6.89 -18.41 -11.63
C LEU A 547 -7.96 -18.82 -12.64
N ILE A 548 -9.16 -18.26 -12.50
CA ILE A 548 -10.21 -18.31 -13.52
C ILE A 548 -10.53 -16.87 -13.90
N VAL A 549 -10.36 -16.53 -15.18
CA VAL A 549 -10.95 -15.31 -15.75
C VAL A 549 -12.38 -15.67 -16.14
N LEU A 550 -13.36 -15.15 -15.40
CA LEU A 550 -14.77 -15.41 -15.66
C LEU A 550 -15.19 -14.74 -16.97
N ASP A 551 -14.77 -13.48 -17.15
CA ASP A 551 -14.96 -12.74 -18.40
C ASP A 551 -14.05 -11.49 -18.46
N ASP A 552 -13.82 -10.99 -19.66
CA ASP A 552 -13.12 -9.72 -19.99
C ASP A 552 -13.88 -8.99 -21.11
N ILE A 553 -15.03 -8.42 -20.75
CA ILE A 553 -16.01 -7.86 -21.69
C ILE A 553 -15.64 -6.41 -22.03
N ARG A 554 -15.51 -6.14 -23.33
CA ARG A 554 -15.33 -4.77 -23.85
C ARG A 554 -16.64 -3.99 -23.79
N ASN A 555 -16.51 -2.68 -23.64
CA ASN A 555 -17.63 -1.80 -23.40
C ASN A 555 -18.68 -1.75 -24.53
N ASN A 556 -18.29 -1.99 -25.78
CA ASN A 556 -19.23 -2.00 -26.91
C ASN A 556 -20.23 -3.17 -26.87
N VAL A 557 -19.89 -4.25 -26.16
CA VAL A 557 -20.73 -5.45 -25.95
C VAL A 557 -21.03 -5.67 -24.46
N GLY A 558 -20.85 -4.61 -23.66
CA GLY A 558 -21.07 -4.63 -22.22
C GLY A 558 -22.54 -4.74 -21.82
N LEU A 559 -22.79 -4.75 -20.52
CA LEU A 559 -24.13 -4.80 -19.96
C LEU A 559 -24.84 -3.45 -20.06
N THR A 560 -26.17 -3.51 -20.15
CA THR A 560 -27.08 -2.37 -20.00
C THR A 560 -27.94 -2.56 -18.74
N THR A 561 -28.59 -1.49 -18.27
CA THR A 561 -29.38 -1.48 -17.04
C THR A 561 -30.37 -2.65 -16.97
N GLY A 562 -30.31 -3.41 -15.88
CA GLY A 562 -31.16 -4.56 -15.61
C GLY A 562 -30.64 -5.90 -16.14
N GLN A 563 -29.57 -5.91 -16.94
CA GLN A 563 -28.93 -7.15 -17.39
C GLN A 563 -27.99 -7.70 -16.32
N SER A 564 -27.73 -9.00 -16.38
CA SER A 564 -26.77 -9.68 -15.53
C SER A 564 -26.01 -10.76 -16.31
N LYS A 565 -24.86 -11.17 -15.76
CA LYS A 565 -24.16 -12.40 -16.16
C LYS A 565 -23.91 -13.25 -14.94
N ALA A 566 -24.10 -14.56 -15.06
CA ALA A 566 -23.84 -15.52 -14.00
C ALA A 566 -22.81 -16.55 -14.43
N TYR A 567 -21.91 -16.90 -13.51
CA TYR A 567 -20.85 -17.87 -13.70
C TYR A 567 -20.84 -18.84 -12.53
N ASN A 568 -20.64 -20.12 -12.81
CA ASN A 568 -20.45 -21.13 -11.77
C ASN A 568 -18.98 -21.49 -11.65
N VAL A 569 -18.53 -21.69 -10.41
CA VAL A 569 -17.18 -22.14 -10.07
C VAL A 569 -17.27 -23.18 -8.97
N ASN A 570 -16.62 -24.33 -9.16
CA ASN A 570 -16.48 -25.32 -8.10
C ASN A 570 -15.29 -24.95 -7.22
N VAL A 571 -15.55 -24.76 -5.93
CA VAL A 571 -14.53 -24.48 -4.92
C VAL A 571 -14.25 -25.74 -4.13
N THR A 572 -12.97 -26.11 -4.04
CA THR A 572 -12.49 -27.12 -3.11
C THR A 572 -12.00 -26.43 -1.85
N ALA A 573 -12.22 -27.05 -0.68
CA ALA A 573 -11.75 -26.50 0.59
C ALA A 573 -10.21 -26.47 0.67
N GLY A 574 -9.69 -25.68 1.62
CA GLY A 574 -8.26 -25.67 1.99
C GLY A 574 -7.46 -24.46 1.50
N MET A 575 -8.07 -23.54 0.74
CA MET A 575 -7.48 -22.24 0.37
C MET A 575 -8.54 -21.16 0.41
N SER A 576 -8.12 -19.90 0.52
CA SER A 576 -9.02 -18.77 0.40
C SER A 576 -9.61 -18.66 -1.02
N LEU A 577 -10.82 -18.09 -1.11
CA LEU A 577 -11.47 -17.76 -2.37
C LEU A 577 -11.53 -16.23 -2.48
N LYS A 578 -11.03 -15.68 -3.59
CA LYS A 578 -11.11 -14.24 -3.84
C LYS A 578 -11.68 -13.98 -5.23
N VAL A 579 -12.79 -13.26 -5.28
CA VAL A 579 -13.49 -12.85 -6.52
C VAL A 579 -13.34 -11.34 -6.66
N SER A 580 -12.89 -10.85 -7.81
CA SER A 580 -12.75 -9.41 -8.06
C SER A 580 -13.42 -9.03 -9.37
N LEU A 581 -14.36 -8.08 -9.29
CA LEU A 581 -15.04 -7.42 -10.39
C LEU A 581 -14.47 -6.01 -10.56
N VAL A 582 -14.11 -5.64 -11.79
CA VAL A 582 -13.62 -4.31 -12.11
C VAL A 582 -14.24 -3.82 -13.41
N TRP A 583 -14.62 -2.54 -13.45
CA TRP A 583 -15.05 -1.89 -14.68
C TRP A 583 -14.45 -0.49 -14.86
N THR A 584 -14.34 -0.09 -16.12
CA THR A 584 -13.89 1.26 -16.47
C THR A 584 -15.11 2.16 -16.63
N GLU A 585 -15.29 3.06 -15.68
CA GLU A 585 -16.40 4.00 -15.61
C GLU A 585 -16.38 5.02 -16.77
N PRO A 586 -17.54 5.49 -17.25
CA PRO A 586 -17.61 6.67 -18.09
C PRO A 586 -17.14 7.91 -17.32
N ALA A 587 -16.53 8.89 -18.01
CA ALA A 587 -16.09 10.13 -17.37
C ALA A 587 -17.29 10.97 -16.92
N ALA A 588 -17.30 11.40 -15.65
CA ALA A 588 -18.33 12.32 -15.15
C ALA A 588 -18.11 13.76 -15.59
N ALA A 589 -19.15 14.59 -15.41
CA ALA A 589 -19.03 16.03 -15.58
C ALA A 589 -18.00 16.60 -14.60
N VAL A 590 -17.27 17.63 -15.02
CA VAL A 590 -16.38 18.39 -14.11
C VAL A 590 -17.21 18.90 -12.93
N ASN A 591 -16.66 18.80 -11.72
CA ASN A 591 -17.30 19.18 -10.46
C ASN A 591 -18.50 18.29 -10.04
N ALA A 592 -18.67 17.11 -10.65
CA ALA A 592 -19.65 16.13 -10.18
C ALA A 592 -19.27 15.57 -8.79
N ASN A 593 -20.24 15.53 -7.88
CA ASN A 593 -20.15 14.85 -6.59
C ASN A 593 -21.54 14.29 -6.22
N PRO A 594 -21.77 12.97 -6.29
CA PRO A 594 -20.80 11.93 -6.62
C PRO A 594 -20.32 11.95 -8.08
N ALA A 595 -19.13 11.40 -8.33
CA ALA A 595 -18.58 11.28 -9.69
C ALA A 595 -18.82 9.89 -10.30
N TYR A 596 -19.17 8.86 -9.53
CA TYR A 596 -19.56 7.55 -10.07
C TYR A 596 -20.90 7.62 -10.82
N ILE A 597 -21.03 6.84 -11.90
CA ILE A 597 -22.15 6.89 -12.85
C ILE A 597 -22.81 5.53 -12.98
N ASN A 598 -22.04 4.50 -13.34
CA ASN A 598 -22.56 3.16 -13.52
C ASN A 598 -22.37 2.35 -12.23
N ASP A 599 -23.31 1.45 -12.00
CA ASP A 599 -23.41 0.61 -10.82
C ASP A 599 -23.53 -0.85 -11.27
N LEU A 600 -22.41 -1.59 -11.12
CA LEU A 600 -22.36 -3.03 -11.33
C LEU A 600 -22.15 -3.72 -9.98
N ASN A 601 -23.01 -4.66 -9.65
CA ASN A 601 -22.95 -5.37 -8.36
C ASN A 601 -22.44 -6.79 -8.54
N LEU A 602 -21.44 -7.13 -7.74
CA LEU A 602 -20.95 -8.48 -7.53
C LEU A 602 -21.77 -9.17 -6.43
N THR A 603 -22.35 -10.31 -6.78
CA THR A 603 -22.97 -11.23 -5.83
C THR A 603 -22.31 -12.59 -5.96
N VAL A 604 -21.90 -13.19 -4.84
CA VAL A 604 -21.33 -14.54 -4.80
C VAL A 604 -22.18 -15.39 -3.86
N ALA A 605 -22.92 -16.35 -4.40
CA ALA A 605 -23.73 -17.29 -3.64
C ALA A 605 -23.05 -18.65 -3.60
N GLY A 606 -22.95 -19.26 -2.42
CA GLY A 606 -22.38 -20.60 -2.25
C GLY A 606 -22.88 -21.29 -0.99
N PRO A 607 -22.25 -22.40 -0.56
CA PRO A 607 -22.72 -23.18 0.59
C PRO A 607 -22.75 -22.40 1.91
N GLY A 608 -21.92 -21.36 2.04
CA GLY A 608 -21.86 -20.47 3.20
C GLY A 608 -22.89 -19.33 3.20
N GLY A 609 -23.70 -19.21 2.15
CA GLY A 609 -24.67 -18.13 1.96
C GLY A 609 -24.30 -17.20 0.80
N THR A 610 -24.89 -16.00 0.80
CA THR A 610 -24.69 -14.98 -0.24
C THR A 610 -23.85 -13.84 0.28
N TYR A 611 -22.79 -13.52 -0.46
CA TYR A 611 -21.85 -12.44 -0.19
C TYR A 611 -22.01 -11.35 -1.26
N LEU A 612 -22.07 -10.10 -0.83
CA LEU A 612 -22.11 -8.94 -1.71
C LEU A 612 -20.71 -8.35 -1.85
N GLY A 613 -20.40 -7.77 -3.01
CA GLY A 613 -19.17 -7.04 -3.24
C GLY A 613 -18.93 -5.98 -2.17
N ASN A 614 -17.70 -5.93 -1.67
CA ASN A 614 -17.22 -4.96 -0.68
C ASN A 614 -17.92 -4.98 0.69
N ASN A 615 -18.78 -5.98 0.96
CA ASN A 615 -19.35 -6.19 2.29
C ASN A 615 -18.40 -7.04 3.16
N PHE A 616 -17.45 -6.37 3.82
CA PHE A 616 -16.43 -7.01 4.65
C PHE A 616 -16.68 -6.82 6.15
N ALA A 617 -16.33 -7.85 6.93
CA ALA A 617 -16.21 -7.78 8.37
C ALA A 617 -14.96 -8.57 8.80
N SER A 618 -14.09 -7.95 9.61
CA SER A 618 -12.91 -8.60 10.17
C SER A 618 -12.00 -9.29 9.14
N GLY A 619 -11.64 -8.58 8.06
CA GLY A 619 -10.67 -9.08 7.06
C GLY A 619 -11.24 -9.99 5.96
N GLN A 620 -12.53 -10.31 5.99
CA GLN A 620 -13.17 -11.18 4.99
C GLN A 620 -14.62 -10.75 4.69
N SER A 621 -15.20 -11.26 3.63
CA SER A 621 -16.59 -10.98 3.26
C SER A 621 -17.58 -11.61 4.24
N ALA A 622 -18.65 -10.86 4.53
CA ALA A 622 -19.75 -11.29 5.39
C ALA A 622 -21.05 -11.43 4.59
N THR A 623 -21.97 -12.25 5.07
CA THR A 623 -23.34 -12.35 4.52
C THR A 623 -24.20 -11.18 4.99
N GLY A 624 -25.25 -10.84 4.23
CA GLY A 624 -26.12 -9.71 4.53
C GLY A 624 -25.49 -8.37 4.14
N GLY A 625 -25.83 -7.30 4.84
CA GLY A 625 -25.33 -5.95 4.53
C GLY A 625 -26.04 -5.30 3.34
N SER A 626 -25.34 -4.40 2.65
CA SER A 626 -25.84 -3.71 1.46
C SER A 626 -24.76 -3.73 0.39
N ALA A 627 -25.18 -3.76 -0.88
CA ALA A 627 -24.24 -3.69 -1.99
C ALA A 627 -23.51 -2.34 -2.00
N ASP A 628 -22.27 -2.37 -2.46
CA ASP A 628 -21.58 -1.14 -2.83
C ASP A 628 -22.27 -0.55 -4.06
N PHE A 629 -22.27 0.77 -4.16
CA PHE A 629 -22.88 1.51 -5.27
C PHE A 629 -21.98 2.66 -5.74
N ARG A 630 -20.74 2.70 -5.23
CA ARG A 630 -19.81 3.83 -5.36
C ARG A 630 -18.54 3.43 -6.10
N ASN A 631 -17.99 2.27 -5.78
CA ASN A 631 -16.68 1.86 -6.25
C ASN A 631 -16.78 1.04 -7.53
N ASN A 632 -15.94 1.34 -8.53
CA ASN A 632 -15.82 0.56 -9.76
C ASN A 632 -14.93 -0.70 -9.63
N VAL A 633 -14.74 -1.13 -8.39
CA VAL A 633 -14.05 -2.34 -8.00
C VAL A 633 -14.84 -2.95 -6.86
N GLU A 634 -15.30 -4.18 -7.07
CA GLU A 634 -15.96 -4.97 -6.05
C GLU A 634 -15.22 -6.27 -5.80
N GLN A 635 -15.07 -6.65 -4.53
CA GLN A 635 -14.41 -7.89 -4.15
C GLN A 635 -15.25 -8.69 -3.15
N VAL A 636 -15.21 -10.02 -3.30
CA VAL A 636 -15.58 -10.98 -2.28
C VAL A 636 -14.33 -11.78 -1.90
N TYR A 637 -14.03 -11.90 -0.61
CA TYR A 637 -12.88 -12.65 -0.11
C TYR A 637 -13.29 -13.54 1.06
N LEU A 638 -13.16 -14.85 0.90
CA LEU A 638 -13.44 -15.84 1.94
C LEU A 638 -12.13 -16.51 2.35
N LEU A 639 -11.77 -16.43 3.63
CA LEU A 639 -10.52 -17.03 4.12
C LEU A 639 -10.56 -18.56 4.10
N THR A 640 -11.72 -19.12 4.45
CA THR A 640 -11.98 -20.55 4.52
C THR A 640 -13.33 -20.86 3.84
N PRO A 641 -13.41 -20.78 2.49
CA PRO A 641 -14.62 -21.14 1.77
C PRO A 641 -14.97 -22.61 2.00
N ALA A 642 -16.26 -22.91 2.14
CA ALA A 642 -16.75 -24.29 2.15
C ALA A 642 -16.62 -24.90 0.76
N ALA A 643 -16.35 -26.20 0.68
CA ALA A 643 -16.35 -26.88 -0.61
C ALA A 643 -17.76 -26.90 -1.23
N GLY A 644 -17.87 -26.65 -2.53
CA GLY A 644 -19.13 -26.68 -3.26
C GLY A 644 -19.16 -25.72 -4.45
N THR A 645 -20.32 -25.66 -5.11
CA THR A 645 -20.55 -24.73 -6.23
C THR A 645 -20.81 -23.33 -5.71
N TYR A 646 -20.11 -22.36 -6.28
CA TYR A 646 -20.35 -20.94 -6.08
C TYR A 646 -20.87 -20.33 -7.38
N THR A 647 -21.99 -19.62 -7.30
CA THR A 647 -22.54 -18.82 -8.39
C THR A 647 -22.12 -17.37 -8.20
N ILE A 648 -21.31 -16.86 -9.13
CA ILE A 648 -20.86 -15.47 -9.19
C ILE A 648 -21.75 -14.75 -10.21
N THR A 649 -22.47 -13.72 -9.77
CA THR A 649 -23.35 -12.91 -10.61
C THR A 649 -22.86 -11.47 -10.65
N VAL A 650 -22.72 -10.93 -11.86
CA VAL A 650 -22.48 -9.50 -12.12
C VAL A 650 -23.79 -8.89 -12.59
N ASN A 651 -24.35 -7.96 -11.82
CA ASN A 651 -25.64 -7.33 -12.12
C ASN A 651 -25.43 -5.87 -12.50
N ALA A 652 -25.90 -5.45 -13.66
CA ALA A 652 -25.88 -4.06 -14.09
C ALA A 652 -27.09 -3.31 -13.53
N LEU A 653 -27.03 -2.90 -12.25
CA LEU A 653 -28.15 -2.21 -11.60
C LEU A 653 -28.47 -0.87 -12.26
N ALA A 654 -27.44 -0.12 -12.65
CA ALA A 654 -27.62 1.14 -13.36
C ALA A 654 -26.46 1.39 -14.33
N VAL A 655 -26.75 1.45 -15.62
CA VAL A 655 -25.80 1.86 -16.68
C VAL A 655 -26.33 3.18 -17.26
N ASN A 656 -25.90 4.28 -16.65
CA ASN A 656 -26.51 5.59 -16.81
C ASN A 656 -25.89 6.44 -17.94
N ALA A 657 -24.81 5.96 -18.57
CA ALA A 657 -24.25 6.62 -19.75
C ALA A 657 -25.08 6.27 -21.01
N ALA A 658 -25.75 7.29 -21.56
CA ALA A 658 -26.63 7.12 -22.71
C ALA A 658 -25.91 6.48 -23.92
N GLY A 659 -26.48 5.40 -24.45
CA GLY A 659 -25.95 4.70 -25.63
C GLY A 659 -24.59 4.02 -25.40
N SER A 660 -24.16 3.86 -24.14
CA SER A 660 -22.85 3.33 -23.79
C SER A 660 -22.99 2.18 -22.78
N PRO A 661 -23.03 0.91 -23.25
CA PRO A 661 -22.98 -0.24 -22.35
C PRO A 661 -21.70 -0.25 -21.51
N GLN A 662 -21.72 -1.02 -20.42
CA GLN A 662 -20.61 -1.14 -19.47
C GLN A 662 -19.98 -2.53 -19.56
N GLY A 663 -18.75 -2.58 -20.08
CA GLY A 663 -17.89 -3.76 -20.02
C GLY A 663 -17.29 -3.93 -18.63
N PHE A 664 -16.80 -5.12 -18.32
CA PHE A 664 -16.16 -5.43 -17.04
C PHE A 664 -15.19 -6.59 -17.20
N ALA A 665 -14.29 -6.74 -16.24
CA ALA A 665 -13.51 -7.95 -16.04
C ALA A 665 -13.82 -8.54 -14.67
N ALA A 666 -13.97 -9.86 -14.61
CA ALA A 666 -14.19 -10.60 -13.38
C ALA A 666 -13.23 -11.79 -13.27
N VAL A 667 -12.55 -11.91 -12.15
CA VAL A 667 -11.56 -12.96 -11.90
C VAL A 667 -11.80 -13.65 -10.56
N VAL A 668 -11.46 -14.94 -10.50
CA VAL A 668 -11.54 -15.77 -9.31
C VAL A 668 -10.19 -16.43 -9.05
N THR A 669 -9.73 -16.39 -7.81
CA THR A 669 -8.57 -17.15 -7.36
C THR A 669 -8.90 -17.99 -6.14
N GLY A 670 -8.25 -19.15 -6.04
CA GLY A 670 -8.42 -20.09 -4.94
C GLY A 670 -8.16 -21.52 -5.39
N ASN A 671 -8.59 -22.49 -4.59
CA ASN A 671 -8.61 -23.89 -5.02
C ASN A 671 -9.88 -24.13 -5.85
N VAL A 672 -9.87 -23.62 -7.08
CA VAL A 672 -11.05 -23.52 -7.94
C VAL A 672 -10.90 -24.33 -9.21
N ILE A 673 -12.01 -24.93 -9.63
CA ILE A 673 -12.13 -25.65 -10.89
C ILE A 673 -13.28 -24.97 -11.65
N PRO A 674 -13.06 -24.50 -12.88
CA PRO A 674 -14.17 -24.03 -13.69
C PRO A 674 -15.17 -25.17 -13.85
N THR A 675 -16.44 -24.94 -13.53
CA THR A 675 -17.48 -25.79 -14.12
C THR A 675 -17.41 -25.54 -15.62
N PRO A 676 -17.34 -26.58 -16.45
CA PRO A 676 -17.31 -26.36 -17.90
C PRO A 676 -18.47 -25.44 -18.29
N GLN A 677 -18.17 -24.46 -19.15
CA GLN A 677 -19.14 -23.43 -19.51
C GLN A 677 -20.31 -24.09 -20.22
N GLN A 678 -21.45 -24.11 -19.54
CA GLN A 678 -22.65 -24.72 -20.09
C GLN A 678 -23.20 -23.84 -21.22
N PRO A 679 -23.66 -24.43 -22.32
CA PRO A 679 -24.09 -23.71 -23.53
C PRO A 679 -25.33 -22.84 -23.30
N ASP A 680 -25.17 -21.52 -23.47
CA ASP A 680 -26.22 -20.50 -23.41
C ASP A 680 -26.89 -20.37 -24.80
N CYS A 681 -27.80 -21.30 -25.10
CA CYS A 681 -28.53 -21.34 -26.37
C CYS A 681 -29.46 -20.13 -26.49
N ASP A 682 -30.12 -19.75 -25.40
CA ASP A 682 -31.17 -18.73 -25.41
C ASP A 682 -30.61 -17.29 -25.45
N GLN A 683 -29.29 -17.15 -25.31
CA GLN A 683 -28.54 -15.90 -25.37
C GLN A 683 -28.93 -14.94 -24.25
N SER A 684 -29.37 -15.46 -23.11
CA SER A 684 -29.80 -14.67 -21.95
C SER A 684 -28.62 -14.11 -21.15
N GLY A 685 -27.39 -14.54 -21.43
CA GLY A 685 -26.17 -14.06 -20.77
C GLY A 685 -25.67 -15.00 -19.67
N GLY A 686 -26.14 -16.24 -19.63
CA GLY A 686 -25.75 -17.28 -18.71
C GLY A 686 -26.58 -18.55 -18.94
N PHE A 687 -26.14 -19.67 -18.38
CA PHE A 687 -26.88 -20.93 -18.52
C PHE A 687 -28.05 -21.03 -17.53
N ASP A 688 -29.28 -21.11 -18.04
CA ASP A 688 -30.50 -21.53 -17.37
C ASP A 688 -30.95 -22.89 -17.91
N LEU A 689 -30.91 -23.93 -17.07
CA LEU A 689 -31.21 -25.30 -17.48
C LEU A 689 -32.58 -25.43 -18.20
N ALA A 690 -33.60 -24.67 -17.80
CA ALA A 690 -34.92 -24.78 -18.40
C ALA A 690 -35.01 -24.04 -19.73
N LEU A 691 -34.54 -22.79 -19.78
CA LEU A 691 -34.62 -21.94 -20.96
C LEU A 691 -33.64 -22.42 -22.04
N ASP A 692 -32.42 -22.79 -21.67
CA ASP A 692 -31.42 -23.27 -22.61
C ASP A 692 -31.74 -24.65 -23.15
N THR A 693 -32.28 -25.56 -22.32
CA THR A 693 -32.75 -26.86 -22.83
C THR A 693 -33.94 -26.69 -23.75
N ALA A 694 -34.86 -25.74 -23.47
CA ALA A 694 -35.96 -25.44 -24.38
C ALA A 694 -35.47 -24.85 -25.70
N CYS A 695 -34.55 -23.89 -25.65
CA CYS A 695 -33.92 -23.33 -26.85
C CYS A 695 -33.18 -24.39 -27.67
N PHE A 696 -32.41 -25.27 -27.02
CA PHE A 696 -31.67 -26.35 -27.66
C PHE A 696 -32.61 -27.28 -28.43
N VAL A 697 -33.73 -27.66 -27.80
CA VAL A 697 -34.78 -28.46 -28.45
C VAL A 697 -35.40 -27.69 -29.62
N ASP A 698 -35.69 -26.40 -29.47
CA ASP A 698 -36.26 -25.58 -30.54
C ASP A 698 -35.31 -25.43 -31.75
N VAL A 699 -34.00 -25.33 -31.52
CA VAL A 699 -33.00 -25.31 -32.60
C VAL A 699 -32.94 -26.65 -33.32
N LEU A 700 -32.91 -27.78 -32.58
CA LEU A 700 -32.93 -29.12 -33.17
C LEU A 700 -34.20 -29.43 -33.96
N LEU A 701 -35.34 -28.88 -33.53
CA LEU A 701 -36.61 -29.00 -34.24
C LEU A 701 -36.74 -28.01 -35.42
N GLY A 702 -35.75 -27.13 -35.63
CA GLY A 702 -35.78 -26.09 -36.66
C GLY A 702 -36.81 -24.99 -36.40
N ILE A 703 -37.30 -24.89 -35.17
CA ILE A 703 -38.24 -23.85 -34.70
C ILE A 703 -37.47 -22.54 -34.47
N ASN A 704 -36.28 -22.63 -33.87
CA ASN A 704 -35.39 -21.50 -33.66
C ASN A 704 -34.28 -21.48 -34.72
N THR A 705 -34.32 -20.47 -35.59
CA THR A 705 -33.34 -20.27 -36.68
C THR A 705 -32.37 -19.13 -36.38
N ASN A 706 -32.25 -18.67 -35.13
CA ASN A 706 -31.29 -17.64 -34.75
C ASN A 706 -29.86 -18.18 -34.95
N PRO A 707 -29.01 -17.53 -35.77
CA PRO A 707 -27.64 -17.98 -36.02
C PRO A 707 -26.77 -18.11 -34.77
N ALA A 708 -26.99 -17.27 -33.75
CA ALA A 708 -26.24 -17.35 -32.50
C ALA A 708 -26.61 -18.60 -31.69
N SER A 709 -27.91 -18.87 -31.55
CA SER A 709 -28.41 -20.10 -30.92
C SER A 709 -27.98 -21.34 -31.71
N GLN A 710 -28.01 -21.28 -33.05
CA GLN A 710 -27.57 -22.38 -33.92
C GLN A 710 -26.08 -22.70 -33.76
N ALA A 711 -25.22 -21.69 -33.53
CA ALA A 711 -23.80 -21.87 -33.31
C ALA A 711 -23.47 -22.44 -31.92
N VAL A 712 -24.32 -22.18 -30.92
CA VAL A 712 -24.16 -22.74 -29.57
C VAL A 712 -24.61 -24.20 -29.51
N VAL A 713 -25.61 -24.57 -30.31
CA VAL A 713 -26.17 -25.92 -30.38
C VAL A 713 -25.28 -26.86 -31.20
N ASP A 714 -24.47 -26.33 -32.13
CA ASP A 714 -23.47 -27.08 -32.91
C ASP A 714 -22.24 -27.35 -32.04
N MET A 715 -22.36 -28.32 -31.15
CA MET A 715 -21.38 -28.59 -30.10
C MET A 715 -20.18 -29.39 -30.62
N ASP A 716 -20.31 -30.10 -31.75
CA ASP A 716 -19.19 -30.82 -32.37
C ASP A 716 -18.51 -30.03 -33.49
N GLY A 717 -19.03 -28.83 -33.80
CA GLY A 717 -18.47 -27.90 -34.78
C GLY A 717 -18.56 -28.39 -36.22
N ASN A 718 -19.45 -29.34 -36.51
CA ASN A 718 -19.61 -29.90 -37.84
C ASN A 718 -20.55 -29.07 -38.73
N THR A 719 -21.11 -27.96 -38.22
CA THR A 719 -22.06 -27.05 -38.86
C THR A 719 -23.50 -27.56 -38.99
N PHE A 720 -23.82 -28.69 -38.38
CA PHE A 720 -25.13 -29.33 -38.42
C PHE A 720 -25.65 -29.68 -37.02
N ASN A 721 -26.68 -28.97 -36.58
CA ASN A 721 -27.44 -29.30 -35.38
C ASN A 721 -28.19 -30.63 -35.53
N ASN A 722 -27.68 -31.70 -34.93
CA ASN A 722 -28.16 -33.07 -35.12
C ASN A 722 -28.07 -33.93 -33.84
N GLY A 723 -28.23 -35.25 -33.98
CA GLY A 723 -28.25 -36.18 -32.84
C GLY A 723 -26.91 -36.33 -32.09
N GLN A 724 -25.79 -35.94 -32.70
CA GLN A 724 -24.48 -35.94 -32.06
C GLN A 724 -24.35 -34.81 -31.04
N ASP A 725 -24.94 -33.64 -31.34
CA ASP A 725 -25.02 -32.51 -30.42
C ASP A 725 -25.87 -32.82 -29.18
N ILE A 726 -26.89 -33.68 -29.31
CA ILE A 726 -27.69 -34.14 -28.16
C ILE A 726 -26.81 -34.87 -27.14
N GLN A 727 -25.89 -35.71 -27.60
CA GLN A 727 -25.02 -36.47 -26.71
C GLN A 727 -24.02 -35.54 -26.02
N GLN A 728 -23.44 -34.59 -26.76
CA GLN A 728 -22.53 -33.58 -26.19
C GLN A 728 -23.25 -32.61 -25.25
N TRP A 729 -24.50 -32.24 -25.55
CA TRP A 729 -25.34 -31.47 -24.65
C TRP A 729 -25.58 -32.21 -23.35
N ILE A 730 -25.91 -33.51 -23.40
CA ILE A 730 -26.06 -34.33 -22.20
C ILE A 730 -24.75 -34.41 -21.42
N ASP A 731 -23.63 -34.67 -22.09
CA ASP A 731 -22.33 -34.78 -21.44
C ASP A 731 -21.89 -33.44 -20.81
N CYS A 732 -22.20 -32.33 -21.46
CA CYS A 732 -21.91 -30.99 -20.98
C CYS A 732 -22.85 -30.53 -19.86
N VAL A 733 -24.16 -30.64 -20.05
CA VAL A 733 -25.19 -30.11 -19.15
C VAL A 733 -25.47 -31.04 -17.97
N VAL A 734 -25.53 -32.35 -18.21
CA VAL A 734 -25.87 -33.36 -17.18
C VAL A 734 -24.61 -33.89 -16.51
N ASN A 735 -23.58 -34.20 -17.29
CA ASN A 735 -22.35 -34.81 -16.77
C ASN A 735 -21.25 -33.79 -16.45
N ASN A 736 -21.50 -32.50 -16.66
CA ASN A 736 -20.54 -31.42 -16.41
C ASN A 736 -19.18 -31.68 -17.10
N ASN A 737 -19.24 -32.09 -18.37
CA ASN A 737 -18.10 -32.42 -19.20
C ASN A 737 -18.26 -31.80 -20.59
N CYS A 738 -18.22 -30.46 -20.66
CA CYS A 738 -18.18 -29.73 -21.93
C CYS A 738 -16.73 -29.71 -22.41
N ASN A 739 -16.39 -30.57 -23.37
CA ASN A 739 -15.09 -30.61 -24.05
C ASN A 739 -15.22 -30.11 -25.48
#